data_AF-A0A6H4J849-F1
#
_entry.id   AF-A0A6H4J849-F1
#
_cell.length_a   1.000
_cell.length_b   1.000
_cell.length_c   1.000
_cell.angle_alpha   90.00
_cell.angle_beta   90.00
_cell.angle_gamma   90.00
#
_symmetry.space_group_name_H-M   'P 1'
#
loop_
_entity.id
_entity.type
_entity.pdbx_description
1 polymer ?
#
loop_
_entity_poly.entity_id
_entity_poly.type
_entity_poly.pdbx_seq_one_letter_code
_entity_poly.pdbx_strand_id
1 'polypeptide(L)'
;MIHVLDFNDKIIDFLSTDDPSLVRAIHKRNVNDNSEMLELLISSERAEKFRERHRVIIRDSNKQWREFIINWVQDTMDGYTEIECIASYLADITTAKPYAPGKFEKKTTSEALKDVLSDTGWEVSEQTEYDGLRTTSWTSYQTRYEVLKQLCTTYKMVLDFYIELSSNTVKGRYVVLKKKNSLFKGKEIEYGKDLVGLTRKIDMSEIKTALIAVGPENDKGKRLELVVTDDEAQSQFNLPMRYIWGIYEPQSDDQNMNETRLSSLAKTELNKRKSAVMSYEITSTDLEVTYPHEIISIGDTVRVKHRDFNPPLYVEAEVIAEEYNIISENSTYTFGQPKEFKESELREEFNKRLNLIHQKLNDNISNINTIVKDVVDGELEYFERKIHKSDTPPENPVNDTLWYDTSNPDVAVLRRYWNGRWIEETPNDVEKLGGIIREKALFSELNNIFINLSIQHASLLSEATELLNSEYLVDNDLKADLQASLDAVIDVYNQIKNNLESMTPETATIGRLVDTQALFLEYRKKLQDVYTDVEDVKIAISDRFKLLQSQYTDEKYKEALEIIATKFGLTVNEDLQLVGEPNVVKSAIEAARESTKEQLRDYVKTSDYKTDKDGIVERLDTAEAERTTLKGEIKDKVTLNEYRNGLEEQKQYTDDQLSDLSNNPEIKASIEQANQEAQEALKSYIDAQDDLKEKESQAYADGKISEEEQRAIQDAQAKLEEAKQNAELKARNAEKKANAYTDNKVKESTDAQRKTLTRYGSQIIQNGKEIKLRTTKEEFNATNRTLSNILNEIVQNVTDGTTIRYDDNGVAQALNVGPRGIRLNADKIDINGNREINLLIQNMRDKVDKTDIVNSLNLSREGLDINVNRIGIKGGDNNRYVQIQNDSIELGGIVQRTWRGKRSTDDIFTRLKDGHLRFRNNTAGGSLYMSHFGISTYIDGEGEDGGSSGTIQWWDKTYSDSGMNGITINSYGGVVALTSDYNRIIIDSYASANIESREAPIYLSPNTKNKPGLNRFAFTLSNADSAYETDGYIMFGSDENYKYGAGLRFSKRSNKGLVQVVNGDYATGGDTTIESGMGKFNLVKRRDGNSYVSIQSYDLLAVGSDNAGDRVASNSIYKRTYSAPANLHITSAGTIGRATSAKKYKISIENQYINEDDQFSHSKEILKLPIRTWFDKYESEIMAKELESGKKLSDDTFKLSRHTGLIAEEVEELGFNEFVIYDDNGEIEGIAYDRLWVHLIPIIKNQQSKIEKLEELINE
;
A
#
# COMPACT_ATOMS: atom_id res chain seq x y z
N MET A 1 35.49 -22.82 -7.72
CA MET A 1 36.55 -23.06 -8.73
C MET A 1 36.42 -22.07 -9.87
N ILE A 2 37.57 -21.58 -10.35
CA ILE A 2 37.76 -20.64 -11.46
C ILE A 2 38.75 -21.30 -12.42
N HIS A 3 38.47 -21.32 -13.73
CA HIS A 3 39.34 -21.93 -14.73
C HIS A 3 39.90 -20.88 -15.68
N VAL A 4 41.18 -20.97 -16.04
CA VAL A 4 41.85 -20.09 -17.02
C VAL A 4 42.13 -20.89 -18.29
N LEU A 5 41.83 -20.31 -19.46
CA LEU A 5 41.90 -20.97 -20.75
C LEU A 5 42.66 -20.16 -21.80
N ASP A 6 43.38 -20.86 -22.67
CA ASP A 6 43.97 -20.27 -23.87
C ASP A 6 42.90 -19.94 -24.95
N PHE A 7 43.30 -19.23 -26.00
CA PHE A 7 42.43 -18.95 -27.15
C PHE A 7 42.09 -20.19 -28.01
N ASN A 8 42.52 -21.39 -27.62
CA ASN A 8 42.16 -22.67 -28.23
C ASN A 8 41.18 -23.47 -27.36
N ASP A 9 40.51 -22.80 -26.41
CA ASP A 9 39.55 -23.35 -25.44
C ASP A 9 40.11 -24.48 -24.56
N LYS A 10 41.42 -24.49 -24.30
CA LYS A 10 42.07 -25.44 -23.37
C LYS A 10 42.31 -24.80 -22.02
N ILE A 11 41.96 -25.52 -20.94
CA ILE A 11 42.31 -25.13 -19.58
C ILE A 11 43.83 -25.19 -19.40
N ILE A 12 44.42 -24.06 -18.99
CA ILE A 12 45.86 -23.88 -18.76
C ILE A 12 46.21 -23.63 -17.28
N ASP A 13 45.24 -23.20 -16.47
CA ASP A 13 45.35 -23.09 -15.02
C ASP A 13 43.96 -23.14 -14.34
N PHE A 14 43.93 -23.32 -13.03
CA PHE A 14 42.71 -23.20 -12.23
C PHE A 14 43.02 -22.68 -10.81
N LEU A 15 42.06 -21.96 -10.23
CA LEU A 15 42.04 -21.61 -8.81
C LEU A 15 40.85 -22.29 -8.15
N SER A 16 41.09 -22.93 -7.00
CA SER A 16 40.00 -23.38 -6.16
C SER A 16 39.47 -22.22 -5.31
N THR A 17 38.24 -22.34 -4.82
CA THR A 17 37.62 -21.30 -3.97
C THR A 17 38.12 -21.33 -2.51
N ASP A 18 38.86 -22.37 -2.14
CA ASP A 18 39.62 -22.54 -0.90
C ASP A 18 41.14 -22.33 -1.10
N ASP A 19 41.60 -21.89 -2.28
CA ASP A 19 43.01 -21.58 -2.54
C ASP A 19 43.41 -20.29 -1.77
N PRO A 20 44.37 -20.34 -0.82
CA PRO A 20 44.73 -19.17 0.00
C PRO A 20 45.45 -18.07 -0.79
N SER A 21 45.80 -18.30 -2.06
CA SER A 21 46.29 -17.26 -2.97
C SER A 21 45.17 -16.43 -3.60
N LEU A 22 43.90 -16.83 -3.46
CA LEU A 22 42.72 -16.13 -3.96
C LEU A 22 42.04 -15.33 -2.83
N VAL A 23 42.27 -14.02 -2.80
CA VAL A 23 41.81 -13.13 -1.72
C VAL A 23 40.40 -12.59 -1.99
N ARG A 24 40.06 -12.32 -3.25
CA ARG A 24 38.76 -11.79 -3.67
C ARG A 24 38.38 -12.33 -5.04
N ALA A 25 37.11 -12.71 -5.21
CA ALA A 25 36.53 -13.05 -6.51
C ALA A 25 35.08 -12.59 -6.54
N ILE A 26 34.79 -11.54 -7.30
CA ILE A 26 33.44 -10.94 -7.40
C ILE A 26 33.00 -10.91 -8.86
N HIS A 27 31.90 -11.60 -9.15
CA HIS A 27 31.19 -11.55 -10.42
C HIS A 27 30.12 -10.46 -10.32
N LYS A 28 30.20 -9.44 -11.19
CA LYS A 28 29.28 -8.31 -11.22
C LYS A 28 28.43 -8.35 -12.48
N ARG A 29 27.13 -8.12 -12.35
CA ARG A 29 26.15 -8.05 -13.45
C ARG A 29 25.27 -6.83 -13.27
N ASN A 30 25.01 -6.07 -14.33
CA ASN A 30 24.05 -4.96 -14.31
C ASN A 30 23.30 -4.84 -15.65
N VAL A 31 21.97 -4.90 -15.60
CA VAL A 31 21.07 -4.84 -16.77
C VAL A 31 20.95 -3.42 -17.33
N ASN A 32 21.11 -2.38 -16.50
CA ASN A 32 20.90 -0.99 -16.92
C ASN A 32 22.01 -0.48 -17.85
N ASP A 33 23.27 -0.70 -17.49
CA ASP A 33 24.43 -0.40 -18.35
C ASP A 33 24.80 -1.55 -19.30
N ASN A 34 24.22 -2.74 -19.09
CA ASN A 34 24.50 -3.99 -19.80
C ASN A 34 25.94 -4.50 -19.58
N SER A 35 26.50 -4.24 -18.40
CA SER A 35 27.82 -4.75 -17.99
C SER A 35 27.73 -6.13 -17.32
N GLU A 36 28.74 -6.96 -17.59
CA GLU A 36 29.02 -8.18 -16.84
C GLU A 36 30.55 -8.32 -16.74
N MET A 37 31.07 -8.39 -15.52
CA MET A 37 32.50 -8.32 -15.20
C MET A 37 32.88 -9.31 -14.09
N LEU A 38 34.16 -9.65 -14.01
CA LEU A 38 34.74 -10.50 -12.97
C LEU A 38 36.02 -9.85 -12.42
N GLU A 39 35.96 -9.44 -11.16
CA GLU A 39 37.08 -8.85 -10.42
C GLU A 39 37.75 -9.92 -9.55
N LEU A 40 39.05 -10.16 -9.78
CA LEU A 40 39.87 -11.07 -8.98
C LEU A 40 40.98 -10.28 -8.26
N LEU A 41 41.27 -10.65 -7.00
CA LEU A 41 42.48 -10.24 -6.29
C LEU A 41 43.22 -11.50 -5.85
N ILE A 42 44.44 -11.68 -6.35
CA ILE A 42 45.26 -12.87 -6.11
C ILE A 42 46.69 -12.51 -5.72
N SER A 43 47.42 -13.42 -5.08
CA SER A 43 48.88 -13.26 -4.85
C SER A 43 49.61 -13.06 -6.19
N SER A 44 50.54 -12.09 -6.26
CA SER A 44 51.30 -11.82 -7.48
C SER A 44 52.12 -13.00 -7.99
N GLU A 45 52.50 -13.93 -7.10
CA GLU A 45 53.20 -15.17 -7.44
C GLU A 45 52.29 -16.17 -8.19
N ARG A 46 51.00 -16.19 -7.88
CA ARG A 46 50.00 -17.04 -8.57
C ARG A 46 49.53 -16.43 -9.88
N ALA A 47 49.71 -15.11 -10.06
CA ALA A 47 49.11 -14.34 -11.15
C ALA A 47 49.69 -14.57 -12.55
N GLU A 48 50.76 -15.36 -12.71
CA GLU A 48 51.47 -15.52 -14.00
C GLU A 48 50.53 -15.80 -15.19
N LYS A 49 49.60 -16.75 -15.06
CA LYS A 49 48.69 -17.15 -16.16
C LYS A 49 47.57 -16.17 -16.45
N PHE A 50 47.37 -15.17 -15.58
CA PHE A 50 46.41 -14.09 -15.77
C PHE A 50 47.02 -12.84 -16.44
N ARG A 51 48.34 -12.80 -16.67
CA ARG A 51 49.02 -11.63 -17.28
C ARG A 51 48.88 -11.50 -18.80
N GLU A 52 48.26 -12.49 -19.44
CA GLU A 52 47.89 -12.48 -20.86
C GLU A 52 46.36 -12.38 -21.02
N ARG A 53 45.87 -12.09 -22.24
CA ARG A 53 44.44 -11.86 -22.53
C ARG A 53 43.59 -13.14 -22.55
N HIS A 54 43.82 -14.05 -21.61
CA HIS A 54 43.18 -15.37 -21.52
C HIS A 54 41.68 -15.29 -21.23
N ARG A 55 40.98 -16.40 -21.51
CA ARG A 55 39.57 -16.58 -21.11
C ARG A 55 39.51 -17.13 -19.69
N VAL A 56 38.51 -16.70 -18.92
CA VAL A 56 38.27 -17.14 -17.54
C VAL A 56 36.84 -17.64 -17.42
N ILE A 57 36.65 -18.85 -16.87
CA ILE A 57 35.35 -19.50 -16.74
C ILE A 57 35.02 -19.70 -15.26
N ILE A 58 33.80 -19.32 -14.89
CA ILE A 58 33.23 -19.43 -13.54
C ILE A 58 31.80 -19.96 -13.61
N ARG A 59 31.25 -20.33 -12.45
CA ARG A 59 29.80 -20.44 -12.27
C ARG A 59 29.26 -19.15 -11.65
N ASP A 60 28.10 -18.73 -12.12
CA ASP A 60 27.33 -17.66 -11.47
C ASP A 60 26.54 -18.18 -10.24
N SER A 61 25.78 -17.30 -9.59
CA SER A 61 24.88 -17.62 -8.47
C SER A 61 23.89 -18.74 -8.81
N ASN A 62 23.29 -18.68 -10.00
CA ASN A 62 22.43 -19.73 -10.59
C ASN A 62 23.18 -21.01 -11.01
N LYS A 63 24.47 -21.13 -10.65
CA LYS A 63 25.40 -22.23 -10.91
C LYS A 63 25.62 -22.54 -12.41
N GLN A 64 25.25 -21.61 -13.30
CA GLN A 64 25.41 -21.69 -14.75
C GLN A 64 26.82 -21.23 -15.15
N TRP A 65 27.40 -21.86 -16.17
CA TRP A 65 28.74 -21.50 -16.63
C TRP A 65 28.74 -20.19 -17.45
N ARG A 66 29.52 -19.21 -16.98
CA ARG A 66 29.76 -17.90 -17.61
C ARG A 66 31.25 -17.80 -17.99
N GLU A 67 31.54 -17.08 -19.07
CA GLU A 67 32.91 -16.92 -19.60
C GLU A 67 33.27 -15.44 -19.75
N PHE A 68 34.51 -15.11 -19.40
CA PHE A 68 35.07 -13.76 -19.39
C PHE A 68 36.40 -13.73 -20.16
N ILE A 69 36.85 -12.54 -20.55
CA ILE A 69 38.16 -12.28 -21.14
C ILE A 69 38.89 -11.26 -20.26
N ILE A 70 40.14 -11.54 -19.90
CA ILE A 70 40.95 -10.63 -19.08
C ILE A 70 41.10 -9.29 -19.82
N ASN A 71 40.69 -8.20 -19.16
CA ASN A 71 40.65 -6.87 -19.72
C ASN A 71 41.94 -6.09 -19.40
N TRP A 72 42.28 -6.01 -18.10
CA TRP A 72 43.52 -5.44 -17.58
C TRP A 72 43.98 -6.14 -16.30
N VAL A 73 45.24 -5.88 -15.93
CA VAL A 73 45.92 -6.45 -14.76
C VAL A 73 46.76 -5.37 -14.08
N GLN A 74 46.71 -5.26 -12.75
CA GLN A 74 47.44 -4.27 -11.97
C GLN A 74 48.13 -4.94 -10.77
N ASP A 75 49.45 -4.75 -10.63
CA ASP A 75 50.20 -5.20 -9.46
C ASP A 75 50.21 -4.13 -8.36
N THR A 76 50.03 -4.55 -7.10
CA THR A 76 49.98 -3.65 -5.93
C THR A 76 51.19 -3.86 -5.01
N MET A 77 51.61 -2.80 -4.31
CA MET A 77 52.87 -2.78 -3.52
C MET A 77 52.89 -3.72 -2.30
N ASP A 78 51.73 -4.25 -1.91
CA ASP A 78 51.52 -5.22 -0.83
C ASP A 78 51.62 -6.69 -1.27
N GLY A 79 51.91 -6.96 -2.55
CA GLY A 79 52.20 -8.30 -3.07
C GLY A 79 51.02 -9.02 -3.74
N TYR A 80 49.94 -8.29 -4.04
CA TYR A 80 48.78 -8.80 -4.77
C TYR A 80 48.72 -8.26 -6.21
N THR A 81 47.91 -8.93 -7.01
CA THR A 81 47.59 -8.55 -8.38
C THR A 81 46.07 -8.52 -8.52
N GLU A 82 45.55 -7.36 -8.92
CA GLU A 82 44.14 -7.13 -9.24
C GLU A 82 43.93 -7.36 -10.74
N ILE A 83 42.86 -8.09 -11.09
CA ILE A 83 42.55 -8.50 -12.46
C ILE A 83 41.08 -8.23 -12.71
N GLU A 84 40.77 -7.44 -13.74
CA GLU A 84 39.42 -7.24 -14.24
C GLU A 84 39.24 -8.06 -15.53
N CYS A 85 38.17 -8.85 -15.59
CA CYS A 85 37.75 -9.53 -16.80
C CYS A 85 36.36 -9.02 -17.23
N ILE A 86 36.16 -8.79 -18.52
CA ILE A 86 34.85 -8.45 -19.10
C ILE A 86 34.19 -9.70 -19.67
N ALA A 87 32.85 -9.79 -19.65
CA ALA A 87 32.15 -10.93 -20.25
C ALA A 87 32.52 -11.15 -21.72
N SER A 88 32.76 -12.41 -22.07
CA SER A 88 33.19 -12.85 -23.40
C SER A 88 32.25 -12.40 -24.51
N TYR A 89 30.93 -12.55 -24.34
CA TYR A 89 29.95 -12.11 -25.33
C TYR A 89 29.99 -10.59 -25.60
N LEU A 90 30.29 -9.76 -24.59
CA LEU A 90 30.43 -8.31 -24.78
C LEU A 90 31.62 -8.01 -25.69
N ALA A 91 32.76 -8.67 -25.46
CA ALA A 91 33.95 -8.51 -26.29
C ALA A 91 33.76 -9.11 -27.70
N ASP A 92 33.39 -10.37 -27.79
CA ASP A 92 33.29 -11.15 -29.04
C ASP A 92 32.22 -10.55 -29.99
N ILE A 93 31.03 -10.24 -29.48
CA ILE A 93 29.90 -9.78 -30.31
C ILE A 93 30.05 -8.28 -30.65
N THR A 94 30.57 -7.44 -29.75
CA THR A 94 30.72 -6.00 -30.05
C THR A 94 31.86 -5.71 -31.01
N THR A 95 32.95 -6.49 -30.95
CA THR A 95 34.10 -6.30 -31.87
C THR A 95 33.93 -6.95 -33.23
N ALA A 96 32.97 -7.89 -33.38
CA ALA A 96 32.59 -8.44 -34.67
C ALA A 96 32.08 -7.36 -35.64
N LYS A 97 32.31 -7.58 -36.94
CA LYS A 97 32.06 -6.60 -38.01
C LYS A 97 30.68 -5.91 -37.87
N PRO A 98 30.62 -4.57 -37.71
CA PRO A 98 29.38 -3.81 -37.58
C PRO A 98 28.48 -3.89 -38.82
N TYR A 99 27.17 -3.73 -38.60
CA TYR A 99 26.19 -3.53 -39.66
C TYR A 99 26.23 -2.09 -40.18
N ALA A 100 26.18 -1.95 -41.50
CA ALA A 100 25.84 -0.69 -42.17
C ALA A 100 24.34 -0.37 -41.99
N PRO A 101 23.90 0.89 -42.17
CA PRO A 101 22.48 1.27 -42.13
C PRO A 101 21.58 0.34 -42.94
N GLY A 102 20.46 -0.10 -42.36
CA GLY A 102 19.63 -1.14 -42.96
C GLY A 102 18.49 -1.63 -42.09
N LYS A 103 17.93 -2.78 -42.45
CA LYS A 103 16.85 -3.45 -41.72
C LYS A 103 16.93 -4.97 -41.83
N PHE A 104 16.45 -5.66 -40.79
CA PHE A 104 15.92 -7.01 -40.91
C PHE A 104 14.41 -6.90 -41.13
N GLU A 105 13.92 -7.42 -42.25
CA GLU A 105 12.51 -7.34 -42.63
C GLU A 105 11.81 -8.70 -42.41
N LYS A 106 10.75 -8.70 -41.60
CA LYS A 106 9.90 -9.88 -41.31
C LYS A 106 10.69 -11.14 -40.94
N LYS A 107 11.65 -11.04 -40.01
CA LYS A 107 12.34 -12.21 -39.45
C LYS A 107 11.65 -12.72 -38.19
N THR A 108 11.87 -13.98 -37.87
CA THR A 108 11.63 -14.53 -36.54
C THR A 108 12.75 -14.15 -35.56
N THR A 109 12.53 -14.38 -34.27
CA THR A 109 13.52 -14.25 -33.20
C THR A 109 14.81 -15.02 -33.52
N SER A 110 14.70 -16.32 -33.81
CA SER A 110 15.85 -17.20 -34.08
C SER A 110 16.60 -16.85 -35.37
N GLU A 111 15.92 -16.44 -36.45
CA GLU A 111 16.57 -15.97 -37.69
C GLU A 111 17.31 -14.64 -37.48
N ALA A 112 16.69 -13.69 -36.78
CA ALA A 112 17.32 -12.42 -36.47
C ALA A 112 18.55 -12.61 -35.57
N LEU A 113 18.45 -13.46 -34.54
CA LEU A 113 19.58 -13.79 -33.67
C LEU A 113 20.70 -14.48 -34.45
N LYS A 114 20.38 -15.47 -35.29
CA LYS A 114 21.36 -16.23 -36.08
C LYS A 114 22.19 -15.35 -37.02
N ASP A 115 21.56 -14.40 -37.70
CA ASP A 115 22.30 -13.50 -38.58
C ASP A 115 23.20 -12.55 -37.78
N VAL A 116 22.74 -12.04 -36.63
CA VAL A 116 23.55 -11.16 -35.77
C VAL A 116 24.78 -11.89 -35.21
N LEU A 117 24.65 -13.16 -34.83
CA LEU A 117 25.73 -13.98 -34.26
C LEU A 117 26.66 -14.65 -35.29
N SER A 118 26.36 -14.53 -36.59
CA SER A 118 27.24 -15.05 -37.65
C SER A 118 28.66 -14.47 -37.53
N ASP A 119 29.72 -15.28 -37.54
CA ASP A 119 31.11 -14.79 -37.43
C ASP A 119 31.42 -14.07 -36.10
N THR A 120 30.69 -14.35 -35.01
CA THR A 120 31.02 -13.87 -33.64
C THR A 120 31.56 -14.97 -32.70
N GLY A 121 31.51 -16.24 -33.10
CA GLY A 121 31.84 -17.38 -32.23
C GLY A 121 30.74 -17.77 -31.22
N TRP A 122 29.55 -17.17 -31.34
CA TRP A 122 28.36 -17.47 -30.53
C TRP A 122 27.24 -18.05 -31.41
N GLU A 123 26.38 -18.87 -30.82
CA GLU A 123 25.29 -19.58 -31.49
C GLU A 123 23.93 -19.29 -30.86
N VAL A 124 22.84 -19.59 -31.59
CA VAL A 124 21.47 -19.45 -31.10
C VAL A 124 21.11 -20.68 -30.25
N SER A 125 20.72 -20.47 -29.00
CA SER A 125 20.23 -21.56 -28.13
C SER A 125 18.87 -22.07 -28.61
N GLU A 126 18.64 -23.39 -28.48
CA GLU A 126 17.32 -24.02 -28.65
C GLU A 126 16.27 -23.49 -27.65
N GLN A 127 16.71 -22.84 -26.56
CA GLN A 127 15.84 -22.17 -25.59
C GLN A 127 15.27 -20.83 -26.11
N THR A 128 15.60 -20.41 -27.33
CA THR A 128 15.13 -19.16 -27.92
C THR A 128 13.64 -19.23 -28.25
N GLU A 129 12.84 -18.37 -27.61
CA GLU A 129 11.40 -18.34 -27.78
C GLU A 129 10.97 -17.62 -29.07
N TYR A 130 9.76 -17.94 -29.54
CA TYR A 130 9.15 -17.32 -30.72
C TYR A 130 8.18 -16.18 -30.35
N ASP A 131 8.34 -15.02 -31.02
CA ASP A 131 7.43 -13.87 -30.90
C ASP A 131 7.06 -13.25 -32.26
N GLY A 132 6.77 -14.12 -33.23
CA GLY A 132 6.26 -13.72 -34.54
C GLY A 132 7.33 -13.21 -35.51
N LEU A 133 6.84 -12.67 -36.64
CA LEU A 133 7.65 -12.06 -37.68
C LEU A 133 7.69 -10.54 -37.47
N ARG A 134 8.85 -9.97 -37.16
CA ARG A 134 9.01 -8.53 -36.90
C ARG A 134 10.07 -7.90 -37.80
N THR A 135 10.12 -6.57 -37.79
CA THR A 135 11.08 -5.76 -38.57
C THR A 135 11.86 -4.85 -37.62
N THR A 136 13.18 -4.90 -37.71
CA THR A 136 14.12 -4.06 -36.93
C THR A 136 14.95 -3.26 -37.93
N SER A 137 15.16 -1.96 -37.69
CA SER A 137 15.83 -1.07 -38.63
C SER A 137 16.66 0.02 -37.95
N TRP A 138 17.80 0.36 -38.54
CA TRP A 138 18.77 1.31 -37.99
C TRP A 138 19.35 2.22 -39.10
N THR A 139 19.50 3.50 -38.78
CA THR A 139 19.85 4.57 -39.74
C THR A 139 21.34 4.91 -39.79
N SER A 140 22.11 4.51 -38.77
CA SER A 140 23.56 4.66 -38.64
C SER A 140 24.27 3.30 -38.72
N TYR A 141 25.61 3.28 -38.67
CA TYR A 141 26.32 2.02 -38.42
C TYR A 141 26.05 1.55 -36.98
N GLN A 142 25.90 0.25 -36.78
CA GLN A 142 25.63 -0.37 -35.47
C GLN A 142 26.51 -1.60 -35.26
N THR A 143 27.14 -1.70 -34.09
CA THR A 143 27.78 -2.94 -33.63
C THR A 143 26.74 -4.05 -33.51
N ARG A 144 27.18 -5.31 -33.54
CA ARG A 144 26.25 -6.44 -33.49
C ARG A 144 25.52 -6.52 -32.14
N TYR A 145 26.18 -6.12 -31.06
CA TYR A 145 25.59 -6.05 -29.73
C TYR A 145 24.52 -4.94 -29.60
N GLU A 146 24.69 -3.81 -30.29
CA GLU A 146 23.61 -2.80 -30.41
C GLU A 146 22.40 -3.35 -31.18
N VAL A 147 22.62 -4.11 -32.26
CA VAL A 147 21.51 -4.78 -32.97
C VAL A 147 20.82 -5.83 -32.09
N LEU A 148 21.56 -6.61 -31.27
CA LEU A 148 20.94 -7.50 -30.27
C LEU A 148 20.02 -6.73 -29.30
N LYS A 149 20.45 -5.58 -28.78
CA LYS A 149 19.61 -4.72 -27.92
C LYS A 149 18.37 -4.21 -28.67
N GLN A 150 18.47 -3.89 -29.96
CA GLN A 150 17.31 -3.54 -30.78
C GLN A 150 16.35 -4.73 -30.99
N LEU A 151 16.84 -5.97 -31.04
CA LEU A 151 15.96 -7.16 -31.07
C LEU A 151 15.15 -7.28 -29.76
N CYS A 152 15.76 -7.06 -28.59
CA CYS A 152 15.05 -7.03 -27.30
C CYS A 152 13.86 -6.06 -27.33
N THR A 153 14.09 -4.81 -27.79
CA THR A 153 13.04 -3.81 -27.95
C THR A 153 11.98 -4.23 -28.99
N THR A 154 12.42 -4.82 -30.10
CA THR A 154 11.54 -5.24 -31.20
C THR A 154 10.56 -6.34 -30.77
N TYR A 155 11.05 -7.40 -30.10
CA TYR A 155 10.27 -8.57 -29.69
C TYR A 155 9.74 -8.49 -28.24
N LYS A 156 10.06 -7.44 -27.48
CA LYS A 156 9.76 -7.30 -26.04
C LYS A 156 10.32 -8.47 -25.20
N MET A 157 11.55 -8.86 -25.49
CA MET A 157 12.25 -10.01 -24.92
C MET A 157 13.56 -9.60 -24.24
N VAL A 158 14.12 -10.49 -23.42
CA VAL A 158 15.42 -10.35 -22.75
C VAL A 158 16.43 -11.35 -23.32
N LEU A 159 17.70 -10.95 -23.31
CA LEU A 159 18.83 -11.81 -23.68
C LEU A 159 19.35 -12.59 -22.47
N ASP A 160 19.97 -13.74 -22.73
CA ASP A 160 20.80 -14.47 -21.77
C ASP A 160 21.95 -15.15 -22.50
N PHE A 161 23.07 -15.35 -21.81
CA PHE A 161 24.35 -15.75 -22.39
C PHE A 161 24.99 -16.84 -21.53
N TYR A 162 25.24 -18.03 -22.10
CA TYR A 162 25.86 -19.12 -21.36
C TYR A 162 26.79 -19.95 -22.25
N ILE A 163 27.67 -20.71 -21.61
CA ILE A 163 28.51 -21.68 -22.30
C ILE A 163 28.19 -23.10 -21.84
N GLU A 164 28.42 -24.07 -22.72
CA GLU A 164 28.45 -25.49 -22.33
C GLU A 164 29.89 -25.99 -22.31
N LEU A 165 30.23 -26.79 -21.31
CA LEU A 165 31.54 -27.44 -21.20
C LEU A 165 31.46 -28.89 -21.68
N SER A 166 32.49 -29.31 -22.40
CA SER A 166 32.85 -30.72 -22.57
C SER A 166 33.81 -31.16 -21.46
N SER A 167 34.38 -32.36 -21.54
CA SER A 167 35.27 -32.91 -20.50
C SER A 167 36.51 -32.07 -20.19
N ASN A 168 37.03 -31.29 -21.15
CA ASN A 168 38.25 -30.47 -20.98
C ASN A 168 38.27 -29.16 -21.81
N THR A 169 37.22 -28.86 -22.58
CA THR A 169 37.13 -27.66 -23.43
C THR A 169 35.72 -27.09 -23.44
N VAL A 170 35.55 -25.84 -23.87
CA VAL A 170 34.23 -25.31 -24.24
C VAL A 170 33.64 -26.16 -25.39
N LYS A 171 32.34 -26.48 -25.30
CA LYS A 171 31.57 -27.22 -26.31
C LYS A 171 30.85 -26.25 -27.27
N GLY A 172 30.31 -25.16 -26.73
CA GLY A 172 29.54 -24.16 -27.47
C GLY A 172 29.24 -22.94 -26.59
N ARG A 173 29.02 -21.80 -27.24
CA ARG A 173 28.72 -20.50 -26.63
C ARG A 173 27.38 -20.03 -27.15
N TYR A 174 26.40 -19.83 -26.28
CA TYR A 174 24.99 -19.72 -26.66
C TYR A 174 24.33 -18.43 -26.18
N VAL A 175 23.51 -17.86 -27.05
CA VAL A 175 22.63 -16.73 -26.74
C VAL A 175 21.18 -17.20 -26.77
N VAL A 176 20.41 -16.82 -25.76
CA VAL A 176 18.96 -17.02 -25.69
C VAL A 176 18.26 -15.69 -25.90
N LEU A 177 17.14 -15.67 -26.62
CA LEU A 177 16.16 -14.58 -26.56
C LEU A 177 14.84 -15.15 -26.03
N LYS A 178 14.38 -14.68 -24.87
CA LYS A 178 13.23 -15.24 -24.12
C LYS A 178 12.31 -14.15 -23.57
N LYS A 179 11.02 -14.45 -23.32
CA LYS A 179 10.10 -13.47 -22.72
C LYS A 179 10.52 -13.11 -21.30
N LYS A 180 10.25 -11.86 -20.92
CA LYS A 180 10.52 -11.36 -19.56
C LYS A 180 9.56 -12.01 -18.56
N ASN A 181 10.02 -13.02 -17.84
CA ASN A 181 9.23 -13.79 -16.87
C ASN A 181 9.16 -13.11 -15.49
N SER A 182 8.61 -11.90 -15.44
CA SER A 182 8.53 -11.06 -14.23
C SER A 182 7.36 -11.47 -13.33
N LEU A 183 7.40 -12.68 -12.77
CA LEU A 183 6.47 -13.16 -11.76
C LEU A 183 7.03 -12.92 -10.35
N PHE A 184 6.24 -12.31 -9.47
CA PHE A 184 6.56 -12.23 -8.04
C PHE A 184 6.51 -13.63 -7.42
N LYS A 185 7.68 -14.23 -7.16
CA LYS A 185 7.83 -15.62 -6.64
C LYS A 185 7.46 -15.78 -5.15
N GLY A 186 6.93 -14.74 -4.50
CA GLY A 186 6.66 -14.74 -3.06
C GLY A 186 7.81 -14.24 -2.18
N LYS A 187 8.95 -13.85 -2.78
CA LYS A 187 10.15 -13.38 -2.07
C LYS A 187 9.93 -12.01 -1.41
N GLU A 188 9.85 -11.99 -0.09
CA GLU A 188 9.90 -10.77 0.74
C GLU A 188 11.28 -10.63 1.40
N ILE A 189 11.89 -9.46 1.21
CA ILE A 189 13.13 -8.99 1.84
C ILE A 189 12.74 -8.09 3.02
N GLU A 190 13.12 -8.46 4.24
CA GLU A 190 12.68 -7.78 5.47
C GLU A 190 13.84 -7.34 6.37
N TYR A 191 13.66 -6.17 7.00
CA TYR A 191 14.58 -5.64 8.01
C TYR A 191 14.74 -6.62 9.18
N GLY A 192 15.98 -7.01 9.48
CA GLY A 192 16.29 -8.04 10.47
C GLY A 192 16.23 -9.49 9.99
N LYS A 193 16.00 -9.73 8.68
CA LYS A 193 16.10 -11.06 8.03
C LYS A 193 17.23 -11.06 6.98
N ASP A 194 16.99 -10.42 5.85
CA ASP A 194 17.84 -10.43 4.66
C ASP A 194 18.12 -9.04 4.07
N LEU A 195 17.42 -7.99 4.52
CA LEU A 195 17.75 -6.60 4.21
C LEU A 195 19.01 -6.16 4.97
N VAL A 196 20.10 -5.87 4.23
CA VAL A 196 21.40 -5.46 4.78
C VAL A 196 21.53 -3.94 4.82
N GLY A 197 21.04 -3.26 3.78
CA GLY A 197 21.15 -1.81 3.63
C GLY A 197 20.02 -1.24 2.77
N LEU A 198 19.66 0.02 3.06
CA LEU A 198 18.53 0.71 2.44
C LEU A 198 18.81 2.21 2.37
N THR A 199 19.30 2.69 1.23
CA THR A 199 19.57 4.11 0.98
C THR A 199 18.48 4.69 0.08
N ARG A 200 17.59 5.52 0.63
CA ARG A 200 16.60 6.30 -0.13
C ARG A 200 17.19 7.65 -0.53
N LYS A 201 17.57 7.82 -1.80
CA LYS A 201 17.96 9.12 -2.37
C LYS A 201 16.75 9.77 -3.03
N ILE A 202 16.35 10.94 -2.52
CA ILE A 202 15.34 11.78 -3.16
C ILE A 202 16.06 12.83 -3.99
N ASP A 203 16.14 12.64 -5.30
CA ASP A 203 16.78 13.60 -6.20
C ASP A 203 15.82 14.71 -6.60
N MET A 204 16.20 15.94 -6.23
CA MET A 204 15.43 17.16 -6.50
C MET A 204 16.07 18.03 -7.59
N SER A 205 17.22 17.63 -8.16
CA SER A 205 17.96 18.46 -9.13
C SER A 205 17.27 18.58 -10.49
N GLU A 206 16.65 17.48 -10.95
CA GLU A 206 15.96 17.42 -12.24
C GLU A 206 14.47 17.77 -12.19
N ILE A 207 13.95 18.19 -11.02
CA ILE A 207 12.55 18.64 -10.92
C ILE A 207 12.33 19.83 -11.84
N LYS A 208 11.29 19.75 -12.69
CA LYS A 208 10.80 20.84 -13.53
C LYS A 208 9.31 21.02 -13.29
N THR A 209 8.90 22.24 -12.95
CA THR A 209 7.49 22.64 -12.81
C THR A 209 7.04 23.53 -13.97
N ALA A 210 7.96 23.85 -14.89
CA ALA A 210 7.64 24.42 -16.20
C ALA A 210 8.63 23.94 -17.27
N LEU A 211 8.14 23.76 -18.50
CA LEU A 211 8.95 23.47 -19.68
C LEU A 211 8.68 24.49 -20.80
N ILE A 212 9.75 24.93 -21.45
CA ILE A 212 9.70 25.51 -22.80
C ILE A 212 9.91 24.36 -23.79
N ALA A 213 8.89 24.05 -24.57
CA ALA A 213 8.94 23.04 -25.62
C ALA A 213 9.25 23.70 -26.96
N VAL A 214 10.25 23.18 -27.67
CA VAL A 214 10.72 23.70 -28.97
C VAL A 214 10.57 22.60 -30.01
N GLY A 215 9.66 22.79 -30.97
CA GLY A 215 9.45 21.88 -32.09
C GLY A 215 10.56 21.95 -33.14
N PRO A 216 10.66 20.93 -34.01
CA PRO A 216 11.65 20.88 -35.08
C PRO A 216 11.55 22.07 -36.03
N GLU A 217 12.66 22.32 -36.73
CA GLU A 217 12.82 23.49 -37.59
C GLU A 217 12.14 23.27 -38.95
N ASN A 218 11.15 24.12 -39.27
CA ASN A 218 10.44 24.03 -40.53
C ASN A 218 11.25 24.59 -41.71
N ASP A 219 10.76 24.37 -42.93
CA ASP A 219 11.36 24.72 -44.23
C ASP A 219 11.66 26.23 -44.45
N LYS A 220 11.42 27.07 -43.44
CA LYS A 220 11.71 28.52 -43.43
C LYS A 220 12.68 28.93 -42.31
N GLY A 221 13.31 27.98 -41.62
CA GLY A 221 14.27 28.25 -40.54
C GLY A 221 13.63 28.80 -39.27
N LYS A 222 12.36 28.48 -39.00
CA LYS A 222 11.66 28.89 -37.77
C LYS A 222 11.20 27.67 -36.98
N ARG A 223 11.45 27.68 -35.67
CA ARG A 223 10.96 26.68 -34.71
C ARG A 223 9.62 27.11 -34.10
N LEU A 224 8.87 26.15 -33.58
CA LEU A 224 7.63 26.36 -32.84
C LEU A 224 7.94 26.31 -31.35
N GLU A 225 7.61 27.35 -30.59
CA GLU A 225 7.92 27.44 -29.15
C GLU A 225 6.62 27.52 -28.33
N LEU A 226 6.56 26.77 -27.23
CA LEU A 226 5.39 26.70 -26.35
C LEU A 226 5.81 26.58 -24.88
N VAL A 227 5.08 27.23 -23.98
CA VAL A 227 5.22 27.08 -22.51
C VAL A 227 4.19 26.09 -21.97
N VAL A 228 4.61 25.24 -21.03
CA VAL A 228 3.71 24.40 -20.22
C VAL A 228 4.16 24.48 -18.76
N THR A 229 3.23 24.75 -17.83
CA THR A 229 3.47 24.77 -16.37
C THR A 229 2.67 23.67 -15.66
N ASP A 230 3.06 23.36 -14.41
CA ASP A 230 2.29 22.57 -13.46
C ASP A 230 2.30 23.26 -12.09
N ASP A 231 1.23 24.00 -11.82
CA ASP A 231 1.15 24.96 -10.72
C ASP A 231 0.86 24.24 -9.38
N GLU A 232 0.22 23.06 -9.42
CA GLU A 232 0.00 22.20 -8.26
C GLU A 232 1.33 21.59 -7.78
N ALA A 233 2.15 21.06 -8.70
CA ALA A 233 3.50 20.62 -8.38
C ALA A 233 4.37 21.78 -7.85
N GLN A 234 4.24 22.98 -8.44
CA GLN A 234 4.95 24.18 -7.96
C GLN A 234 4.61 24.54 -6.51
N SER A 235 3.35 24.41 -6.11
CA SER A 235 2.88 24.69 -4.75
C SER A 235 3.56 23.81 -3.69
N GLN A 236 3.83 22.54 -4.02
CA GLN A 236 4.45 21.56 -3.11
C GLN A 236 5.89 21.93 -2.69
N PHE A 237 6.57 22.84 -3.40
CA PHE A 237 7.93 23.29 -3.09
C PHE A 237 8.00 24.64 -2.34
N ASN A 238 6.87 25.21 -1.88
CA ASN A 238 6.80 26.50 -1.18
C ASN A 238 7.48 27.68 -1.92
N LEU A 239 7.47 27.68 -3.26
CA LEU A 239 8.06 28.73 -4.11
C LEU A 239 6.98 29.52 -4.88
N PRO A 240 6.20 30.40 -4.23
CA PRO A 240 4.96 30.96 -4.78
C PRO A 240 5.09 31.86 -6.03
N MET A 241 6.30 32.17 -6.51
CA MET A 241 6.53 33.00 -7.71
C MET A 241 7.71 32.54 -8.59
N ARG A 242 8.22 31.30 -8.45
CA ARG A 242 9.43 30.87 -9.18
C ARG A 242 9.38 29.41 -9.65
N TYR A 243 8.77 29.19 -10.82
CA TYR A 243 8.84 27.92 -11.53
C TYR A 243 10.27 27.44 -11.77
N ILE A 244 10.46 26.13 -11.68
CA ILE A 244 11.73 25.46 -11.99
C ILE A 244 11.68 25.07 -13.46
N TRP A 245 12.30 25.89 -14.30
CA TRP A 245 12.22 25.78 -15.76
C TRP A 245 13.17 24.71 -16.32
N GLY A 246 12.72 24.06 -17.41
CA GLY A 246 13.55 23.28 -18.32
C GLY A 246 13.20 23.56 -19.78
N ILE A 247 13.99 22.98 -20.70
CA ILE A 247 13.76 23.03 -22.15
C ILE A 247 13.55 21.60 -22.66
N TYR A 248 12.65 21.42 -23.63
CA TYR A 248 12.34 20.13 -24.25
C TYR A 248 12.27 20.27 -25.77
N GLU A 249 13.23 19.68 -26.49
CA GLU A 249 13.17 19.50 -27.94
C GLU A 249 12.77 18.04 -28.25
N PRO A 250 11.60 17.76 -28.87
CA PRO A 250 11.24 16.41 -29.26
C PRO A 250 12.12 15.92 -30.41
N GLN A 251 12.76 14.76 -30.28
CA GLN A 251 13.46 14.13 -31.41
C GLN A 251 12.45 13.58 -32.42
N SER A 252 12.13 14.39 -33.42
CA SER A 252 11.16 14.13 -34.48
C SER A 252 11.47 14.98 -35.70
N ASP A 253 11.64 14.34 -36.86
CA ASP A 253 11.89 15.00 -38.14
C ASP A 253 10.60 15.56 -38.79
N ASP A 254 9.47 15.58 -38.07
CA ASP A 254 8.18 16.05 -38.58
C ASP A 254 8.12 17.58 -38.67
N GLN A 255 8.46 18.11 -39.85
CA GLN A 255 8.39 19.53 -40.18
C GLN A 255 6.97 20.13 -40.11
N ASN A 256 5.92 19.31 -39.96
CA ASN A 256 4.53 19.74 -39.78
C ASN A 256 4.07 19.73 -38.30
N MET A 257 4.99 19.62 -37.35
CA MET A 257 4.72 19.67 -35.91
C MET A 257 3.79 20.85 -35.55
N ASN A 258 2.63 20.55 -34.97
CA ASN A 258 1.65 21.55 -34.56
C ASN A 258 1.62 21.75 -33.03
N GLU A 259 1.05 22.88 -32.61
CA GLU A 259 1.05 23.35 -31.22
C GLU A 259 0.34 22.37 -30.27
N THR A 260 -0.77 21.75 -30.70
CA THR A 260 -1.48 20.74 -29.91
C THR A 260 -0.63 19.48 -29.69
N ARG A 261 0.10 19.03 -30.71
CA ARG A 261 0.99 17.86 -30.61
C ARG A 261 2.23 18.17 -29.78
N LEU A 262 2.83 19.35 -29.96
CA LEU A 262 3.96 19.80 -29.13
C LEU A 262 3.53 19.96 -27.66
N SER A 263 2.34 20.53 -27.39
CA SER A 263 1.75 20.62 -26.04
C SER A 263 1.51 19.26 -25.41
N SER A 264 0.99 18.29 -26.17
CA SER A 264 0.81 16.90 -25.71
C SER A 264 2.14 16.26 -25.31
N LEU A 265 3.17 16.35 -26.17
CA LEU A 265 4.50 15.81 -25.87
C LEU A 265 5.14 16.52 -24.67
N ALA A 266 5.02 17.84 -24.59
CA ALA A 266 5.54 18.66 -23.49
C ALA A 266 4.85 18.37 -22.15
N LYS A 267 3.53 18.17 -22.13
CA LYS A 267 2.78 17.75 -20.93
C LYS A 267 3.15 16.33 -20.50
N THR A 268 3.31 15.40 -21.45
CA THR A 268 3.83 14.05 -21.16
C THR A 268 5.25 14.10 -20.60
N GLU A 269 6.10 15.01 -21.06
CA GLU A 269 7.46 15.16 -20.55
C GLU A 269 7.51 15.85 -19.18
N LEU A 270 6.73 16.92 -18.97
CA LEU A 270 6.60 17.60 -17.68
C LEU A 270 6.09 16.65 -16.59
N ASN A 271 5.11 15.79 -16.91
CA ASN A 271 4.62 14.76 -15.99
C ASN A 271 5.69 13.72 -15.57
N LYS A 272 6.81 13.57 -16.29
CA LYS A 272 7.95 12.73 -15.86
C LYS A 272 8.93 13.48 -14.94
N ARG A 273 8.88 14.81 -14.92
CA ARG A 273 9.88 15.68 -14.27
C ARG A 273 9.31 16.53 -13.14
N LYS A 274 7.99 16.55 -12.94
CA LYS A 274 7.35 17.42 -11.92
C LYS A 274 7.43 16.92 -10.48
N SER A 275 7.72 15.64 -10.27
CA SER A 275 7.96 15.03 -8.96
C SER A 275 9.44 14.74 -8.73
N ALA A 276 9.87 14.73 -7.46
CA ALA A 276 11.22 14.28 -7.11
C ALA A 276 11.46 12.83 -7.53
N VAL A 277 12.65 12.52 -8.04
CA VAL A 277 13.01 11.15 -8.45
C VAL A 277 13.53 10.41 -7.22
N MET A 278 12.75 9.45 -6.72
CA MET A 278 13.06 8.68 -5.53
C MET A 278 13.77 7.37 -5.92
N SER A 279 15.10 7.39 -6.01
CA SER A 279 15.89 6.19 -6.22
C SER A 279 16.22 5.52 -4.88
N TYR A 280 16.08 4.20 -4.84
CA TYR A 280 16.43 3.38 -3.68
C TYR A 280 17.57 2.44 -4.04
N GLU A 281 18.67 2.56 -3.34
CA GLU A 281 19.75 1.57 -3.35
C GLU A 281 19.49 0.62 -2.17
N ILE A 282 19.09 -0.60 -2.51
CA ILE A 282 18.67 -1.63 -1.54
C ILE A 282 19.66 -2.78 -1.68
N THR A 283 20.31 -3.17 -0.59
CA THR A 283 21.25 -4.30 -0.56
C THR A 283 20.71 -5.42 0.31
N SER A 284 20.74 -6.63 -0.23
CA SER A 284 20.23 -7.85 0.42
C SER A 284 21.26 -8.96 0.26
N THR A 285 21.48 -9.74 1.32
CA THR A 285 22.31 -10.95 1.30
C THR A 285 21.46 -12.14 0.86
N ASP A 286 22.04 -13.01 0.03
CA ASP A 286 21.39 -14.27 -0.35
C ASP A 286 21.22 -15.22 0.84
N LEU A 287 20.13 -15.98 0.84
CA LEU A 287 19.80 -16.98 1.86
C LEU A 287 19.73 -18.41 1.30
N GLU A 288 19.95 -18.65 0.00
CA GLU A 288 19.85 -19.97 -0.67
C GLU A 288 20.49 -21.10 0.15
N VAL A 289 21.71 -20.88 0.64
CA VAL A 289 22.53 -21.85 1.39
C VAL A 289 21.82 -22.39 2.63
N THR A 290 20.94 -21.60 3.26
CA THR A 290 20.13 -22.02 4.43
C THR A 290 18.67 -22.30 4.06
N TYR A 291 18.16 -21.63 3.03
CA TYR A 291 16.76 -21.67 2.61
C TYR A 291 16.66 -21.74 1.07
N PRO A 292 16.68 -22.95 0.45
CA PRO A 292 16.65 -23.12 -1.02
C PRO A 292 15.37 -22.67 -1.76
N HIS A 293 14.49 -21.92 -1.09
CA HIS A 293 13.28 -21.29 -1.64
C HIS A 293 13.34 -19.75 -1.57
N GLU A 294 14.40 -19.17 -1.02
CA GLU A 294 14.62 -17.72 -0.85
C GLU A 294 15.47 -17.12 -1.99
N ILE A 295 15.77 -17.91 -3.03
CA ILE A 295 16.60 -17.59 -4.20
C ILE A 295 16.12 -16.31 -4.90
N ILE A 296 17.07 -15.44 -5.24
CA ILE A 296 16.85 -14.22 -6.04
C ILE A 296 17.55 -14.40 -7.40
N SER A 297 16.95 -13.90 -8.49
CA SER A 297 17.60 -13.81 -9.79
C SER A 297 17.39 -12.45 -10.44
N ILE A 298 18.34 -12.03 -11.28
CA ILE A 298 18.24 -10.83 -12.10
C ILE A 298 16.97 -10.91 -12.98
N GLY A 299 16.18 -9.83 -12.97
CA GLY A 299 14.87 -9.76 -13.64
C GLY A 299 13.68 -10.29 -12.82
N ASP A 300 13.89 -10.87 -11.63
CA ASP A 300 12.79 -11.17 -10.70
C ASP A 300 12.26 -9.88 -10.06
N THR A 301 10.96 -9.85 -9.77
CA THR A 301 10.36 -8.83 -8.90
C THR A 301 10.28 -9.36 -7.47
N VAL A 302 10.83 -8.60 -6.51
CA VAL A 302 10.76 -8.88 -5.07
C VAL A 302 9.96 -7.80 -4.34
N ARG A 303 9.58 -8.09 -3.10
CA ARG A 303 9.06 -7.08 -2.15
C ARG A 303 10.10 -6.75 -1.10
N VAL A 304 10.23 -5.47 -0.77
CA VAL A 304 11.09 -4.95 0.30
C VAL A 304 10.22 -4.28 1.35
N LYS A 305 10.47 -4.60 2.62
CA LYS A 305 9.58 -4.29 3.75
C LYS A 305 10.39 -3.86 4.96
N HIS A 306 10.23 -2.59 5.36
CA HIS A 306 10.90 -2.02 6.52
C HIS A 306 9.90 -1.17 7.32
N ARG A 307 9.23 -1.80 8.29
CA ARG A 307 8.16 -1.16 9.09
C ARG A 307 8.63 0.00 9.93
N ASP A 308 9.84 -0.09 10.47
CA ASP A 308 10.42 0.96 11.33
C ASP A 308 11.09 2.11 10.54
N PHE A 309 11.04 2.06 9.20
CA PHE A 309 11.43 3.19 8.35
C PHE A 309 10.39 4.32 8.49
N ASN A 310 10.76 5.56 8.10
CA ASN A 310 9.88 6.72 8.27
C ASN A 310 9.65 7.48 6.94
N PRO A 311 8.43 7.46 6.36
CA PRO A 311 7.29 6.58 6.70
C PRO A 311 7.63 5.08 6.49
N PRO A 312 6.83 4.15 7.05
CA PRO A 312 7.04 2.71 6.89
C PRO A 312 7.12 2.29 5.42
N LEU A 313 8.22 1.62 5.05
CA LEU A 313 8.51 1.34 3.65
C LEU A 313 7.92 -0.01 3.21
N TYR A 314 7.13 0.04 2.14
CA TYR A 314 6.69 -1.13 1.39
C TYR A 314 6.94 -0.87 -0.10
N VAL A 315 7.78 -1.69 -0.71
CA VAL A 315 8.31 -1.49 -2.07
C VAL A 315 8.22 -2.79 -2.87
N GLU A 316 7.78 -2.71 -4.13
CA GLU A 316 8.07 -3.72 -5.15
C GLU A 316 9.19 -3.21 -6.05
N ALA A 317 10.21 -4.03 -6.30
CA ALA A 317 11.33 -3.67 -7.17
C ALA A 317 11.85 -4.88 -7.95
N GLU A 318 12.34 -4.61 -9.17
CA GLU A 318 12.98 -5.60 -10.03
C GLU A 318 14.49 -5.66 -9.72
N VAL A 319 15.08 -6.86 -9.68
CA VAL A 319 16.52 -7.05 -9.55
C VAL A 319 17.20 -6.62 -10.85
N ILE A 320 17.96 -5.52 -10.84
CA ILE A 320 18.68 -5.00 -12.02
C ILE A 320 20.16 -5.37 -12.02
N ALA A 321 20.75 -5.63 -10.86
CA ALA A 321 22.17 -5.92 -10.72
C ALA A 321 22.45 -6.84 -9.54
N GLU A 322 23.64 -7.44 -9.57
CA GLU A 322 24.12 -8.44 -8.63
C GLU A 322 25.66 -8.39 -8.56
N GLU A 323 26.20 -8.35 -7.35
CA GLU A 323 27.61 -8.65 -7.07
C GLU A 323 27.69 -10.00 -6.32
N TYR A 324 28.04 -11.07 -7.01
CA TYR A 324 28.19 -12.42 -6.46
C TYR A 324 29.64 -12.69 -6.03
N ASN A 325 29.85 -12.91 -4.73
CA ASN A 325 31.15 -13.29 -4.17
C ASN A 325 31.35 -14.81 -4.29
N ILE A 326 32.23 -15.23 -5.21
CA ILE A 326 32.44 -16.63 -5.59
C ILE A 326 33.14 -17.44 -4.47
N ILE A 327 33.84 -16.78 -3.54
CA ILE A 327 34.52 -17.45 -2.41
C ILE A 327 33.54 -17.79 -1.29
N SER A 328 32.63 -16.86 -0.96
CA SER A 328 31.68 -17.02 0.15
C SER A 328 30.28 -17.47 -0.28
N GLU A 329 30.05 -17.61 -1.59
CA GLU A 329 28.75 -17.90 -2.24
C GLU A 329 27.60 -16.96 -1.84
N ASN A 330 27.92 -15.70 -1.48
CA ASN A 330 26.92 -14.67 -1.18
C ASN A 330 26.77 -13.67 -2.34
N SER A 331 25.54 -13.43 -2.78
CA SER A 331 25.20 -12.28 -3.65
C SER A 331 24.80 -11.06 -2.85
N THR A 332 25.19 -9.88 -3.35
CA THR A 332 24.61 -8.58 -2.99
C THR A 332 23.83 -8.05 -4.18
N TYR A 333 22.52 -7.87 -4.02
CA TYR A 333 21.63 -7.42 -5.10
C TYR A 333 21.49 -5.89 -5.13
N THR A 334 21.18 -5.35 -6.31
CA THR A 334 20.70 -3.96 -6.50
C THR A 334 19.44 -3.94 -7.34
N PHE A 335 18.52 -3.04 -7.01
CA PHE A 335 17.15 -3.06 -7.51
C PHE A 335 16.81 -1.80 -8.32
N GLY A 336 15.90 -1.95 -9.28
CA GLY A 336 15.48 -0.90 -10.19
C GLY A 336 14.60 0.16 -9.53
N GLN A 337 14.09 1.09 -10.34
CA GLN A 337 13.15 2.12 -9.89
C GLN A 337 11.94 1.47 -9.19
N PRO A 338 11.78 1.63 -7.86
CA PRO A 338 10.81 0.87 -7.10
C PRO A 338 9.42 1.48 -7.20
N LYS A 339 8.42 0.62 -7.04
CA LYS A 339 7.04 1.02 -6.79
C LYS A 339 6.78 1.00 -5.29
N GLU A 340 6.73 2.18 -4.68
CA GLU A 340 6.36 2.37 -3.28
C GLU A 340 4.83 2.29 -3.11
N PHE A 341 4.36 1.66 -2.04
CA PHE A 341 2.95 1.49 -1.70
C PHE A 341 2.67 1.99 -0.29
N LYS A 342 1.46 2.50 -0.03
CA LYS A 342 1.02 2.79 1.34
C LYS A 342 0.56 1.49 2.03
N GLU A 343 0.77 1.42 3.35
CA GLU A 343 0.33 0.27 4.14
C GLU A 343 -1.19 0.03 4.05
N SER A 344 -1.98 1.10 3.87
CA SER A 344 -3.43 1.01 3.65
C SER A 344 -3.80 0.29 2.34
N GLU A 345 -3.05 0.53 1.27
CA GLU A 345 -3.30 -0.03 -0.07
C GLU A 345 -2.96 -1.53 -0.08
N LEU A 346 -1.82 -1.92 0.50
CA LEU A 346 -1.44 -3.33 0.63
C LEU A 346 -2.31 -4.11 1.61
N ARG A 347 -2.78 -3.47 2.69
CA ARG A 347 -3.70 -4.09 3.63
C ARG A 347 -5.14 -4.14 3.12
N GLU A 348 -5.53 -3.43 2.07
CA GLU A 348 -6.93 -3.38 1.65
C GLU A 348 -7.48 -4.78 1.30
N GLU A 349 -6.74 -5.53 0.48
CA GLU A 349 -7.11 -6.90 0.09
C GLU A 349 -6.97 -7.89 1.25
N PHE A 350 -5.98 -7.72 2.13
CA PHE A 350 -5.87 -8.52 3.35
C PHE A 350 -7.04 -8.25 4.31
N ASN A 351 -7.46 -7.00 4.47
CA ASN A 351 -8.58 -6.60 5.32
C ASN A 351 -9.91 -7.04 4.72
N LYS A 352 -10.08 -6.99 3.38
CA LYS A 352 -11.22 -7.59 2.67
C LYS A 352 -11.30 -9.10 2.96
N ARG A 353 -10.19 -9.83 2.83
CA ARG A 353 -10.13 -11.27 3.14
C ARG A 353 -10.27 -11.58 4.63
N LEU A 354 -9.72 -10.75 5.52
CA LEU A 354 -9.85 -10.90 6.97
C LEU A 354 -11.28 -10.63 7.43
N ASN A 355 -11.97 -9.65 6.85
CA ASN A 355 -13.40 -9.42 7.07
C ASN A 355 -14.23 -10.58 6.52
N LEU A 356 -13.89 -11.13 5.35
CA LEU A 356 -14.51 -12.34 4.80
C LEU A 356 -14.27 -13.57 5.71
N ILE A 357 -13.13 -13.64 6.39
CA ILE A 357 -12.80 -14.69 7.38
C ILE A 357 -13.53 -14.45 8.70
N HIS A 358 -13.65 -13.21 9.18
CA HIS A 358 -14.46 -12.87 10.36
C HIS A 358 -15.95 -13.10 10.12
N GLN A 359 -16.46 -12.85 8.91
CA GLN A 359 -17.80 -13.29 8.51
C GLN A 359 -17.90 -14.82 8.58
N LYS A 360 -17.00 -15.57 7.93
CA LYS A 360 -16.95 -17.05 7.96
C LYS A 360 -16.60 -17.68 9.31
N LEU A 361 -16.24 -16.90 10.33
CA LEU A 361 -16.04 -17.35 11.72
C LEU A 361 -17.21 -17.00 12.62
N ASN A 362 -18.00 -15.97 12.25
CA ASN A 362 -19.30 -15.68 12.89
C ASN A 362 -20.43 -16.55 12.28
N ASP A 363 -20.34 -16.89 11.00
CA ASP A 363 -21.20 -17.86 10.31
C ASP A 363 -20.80 -19.28 10.74
N ASN A 364 -21.49 -19.81 11.74
CA ASN A 364 -21.11 -21.03 12.48
C ASN A 364 -21.40 -22.36 11.72
N ILE A 365 -21.18 -22.43 10.40
CA ILE A 365 -21.53 -23.58 9.55
C ILE A 365 -20.44 -23.94 8.50
N SER A 366 -19.98 -25.19 8.59
CA SER A 366 -19.40 -26.02 7.50
C SER A 366 -18.09 -25.61 6.81
N ASN A 367 -17.00 -26.23 7.26
CA ASN A 367 -15.82 -26.54 6.43
C ASN A 367 -15.88 -27.96 5.80
N ILE A 368 -17.08 -28.54 5.63
CA ILE A 368 -17.26 -29.94 5.15
C ILE A 368 -16.75 -30.12 3.71
N ASN A 369 -16.87 -29.08 2.88
CA ASN A 369 -16.59 -29.12 1.44
C ASN A 369 -15.11 -29.34 1.04
N THR A 370 -14.20 -29.49 2.01
CA THR A 370 -12.79 -29.82 1.75
C THR A 370 -12.44 -31.30 2.04
N ILE A 371 -13.36 -32.09 2.60
CA ILE A 371 -13.12 -33.51 2.98
C ILE A 371 -13.72 -34.50 1.97
N VAL A 372 -14.74 -34.10 1.22
CA VAL A 372 -15.58 -35.01 0.40
C VAL A 372 -14.93 -35.44 -0.93
N LYS A 373 -13.69 -35.01 -1.24
CA LYS A 373 -13.09 -35.19 -2.57
C LYS A 373 -12.12 -36.37 -2.76
N ASP A 374 -11.70 -37.03 -1.67
CA ASP A 374 -10.60 -38.01 -1.68
C ASP A 374 -11.03 -39.45 -1.31
N VAL A 375 -12.34 -39.74 -1.20
CA VAL A 375 -12.83 -41.02 -0.63
C VAL A 375 -13.96 -41.69 -1.44
N VAL A 376 -14.02 -41.46 -2.75
CA VAL A 376 -14.93 -42.20 -3.67
C VAL A 376 -14.18 -42.59 -4.95
N ASP A 377 -13.63 -43.81 -4.95
CA ASP A 377 -13.43 -44.71 -6.11
C ASP A 377 -12.71 -45.98 -5.59
N GLY A 378 -13.38 -47.16 -5.59
CA GLY A 378 -12.79 -48.37 -5.00
C GLY A 378 -13.76 -49.51 -4.63
N GLU A 379 -14.51 -50.02 -5.60
CA GLU A 379 -15.36 -51.23 -5.56
C GLU A 379 -14.56 -52.55 -5.30
N LEU A 380 -15.10 -53.74 -4.91
CA LEU A 380 -16.46 -54.29 -4.66
C LEU A 380 -16.35 -55.65 -3.87
N GLU A 381 -17.45 -56.12 -3.24
CA GLU A 381 -17.82 -57.56 -2.92
C GLU A 381 -16.91 -58.44 -2.02
N TYR A 382 -17.31 -59.54 -1.33
CA TYR A 382 -18.54 -60.13 -0.73
C TYR A 382 -18.03 -61.04 0.45
N PHE A 383 -18.73 -61.74 1.35
CA PHE A 383 -20.11 -62.21 1.62
C PHE A 383 -20.53 -61.75 3.06
N GLU A 384 -21.24 -62.55 3.87
CA GLU A 384 -22.72 -62.60 3.98
C GLU A 384 -23.12 -63.33 5.30
N ARG A 385 -24.21 -62.88 5.94
CA ARG A 385 -25.17 -63.73 6.68
C ARG A 385 -26.57 -63.18 6.39
N LYS A 386 -27.53 -64.03 6.04
CA LYS A 386 -28.82 -63.58 5.48
C LYS A 386 -29.73 -62.90 6.50
N ILE A 387 -30.23 -61.72 6.12
CA ILE A 387 -31.43 -61.10 6.68
C ILE A 387 -32.61 -61.56 5.82
N HIS A 388 -33.74 -61.93 6.43
CA HIS A 388 -34.94 -62.29 5.67
C HIS A 388 -35.59 -61.00 5.15
N LYS A 389 -35.77 -60.87 3.83
CA LYS A 389 -36.41 -59.70 3.18
C LYS A 389 -37.73 -60.13 2.56
N SER A 390 -38.83 -59.54 3.00
CA SER A 390 -40.19 -59.99 2.67
C SER A 390 -41.22 -58.91 3.07
N ASP A 391 -42.38 -58.87 2.42
CA ASP A 391 -43.54 -58.08 2.83
C ASP A 391 -44.36 -58.75 3.96
N THR A 392 -44.18 -60.05 4.17
CA THR A 392 -44.77 -60.83 5.26
C THR A 392 -43.70 -61.39 6.21
N PRO A 393 -43.94 -61.43 7.53
CA PRO A 393 -42.95 -61.91 8.50
C PRO A 393 -42.62 -63.40 8.32
N PRO A 394 -41.36 -63.83 8.57
CA PRO A 394 -40.99 -65.25 8.61
C PRO A 394 -41.89 -66.07 9.54
N GLU A 395 -42.34 -67.25 9.11
CA GLU A 395 -43.37 -68.05 9.81
C GLU A 395 -42.91 -68.65 11.14
N ASN A 396 -41.61 -68.89 11.32
CA ASN A 396 -41.03 -69.50 12.53
C ASN A 396 -39.77 -68.74 13.03
N PRO A 397 -39.92 -67.51 13.54
CA PRO A 397 -38.79 -66.70 13.98
C PRO A 397 -38.34 -67.08 15.40
N VAL A 398 -37.03 -67.17 15.61
CA VAL A 398 -36.39 -67.24 16.94
C VAL A 398 -36.03 -65.84 17.42
N ASN A 399 -35.76 -65.66 18.73
CA ASN A 399 -35.24 -64.38 19.23
C ASN A 399 -33.96 -63.99 18.46
N ASP A 400 -33.78 -62.69 18.20
CA ASP A 400 -32.75 -62.11 17.31
C ASP A 400 -32.88 -62.46 15.81
N THR A 401 -33.98 -63.09 15.36
CA THR A 401 -34.28 -63.15 13.92
C THR A 401 -34.52 -61.75 13.39
N LEU A 402 -33.76 -61.36 12.35
CA LEU A 402 -33.93 -60.09 11.65
C LEU A 402 -34.78 -60.28 10.38
N TRP A 403 -35.87 -59.52 10.31
CA TRP A 403 -36.74 -59.39 9.14
C TRP A 403 -36.67 -57.94 8.65
N TYR A 404 -36.26 -57.78 7.39
CA TYR A 404 -36.36 -56.51 6.69
C TYR A 404 -37.74 -56.45 6.04
N ASP A 405 -38.65 -55.76 6.71
CA ASP A 405 -40.06 -55.60 6.34
C ASP A 405 -40.17 -54.66 5.15
N THR A 406 -40.54 -55.21 3.99
CA THR A 406 -40.76 -54.48 2.74
C THR A 406 -42.24 -54.32 2.39
N SER A 407 -43.15 -54.42 3.37
CA SER A 407 -44.58 -54.16 3.16
C SER A 407 -44.87 -52.70 2.80
N ASN A 408 -43.99 -51.79 3.24
CA ASN A 408 -43.92 -50.41 2.76
C ASN A 408 -42.84 -50.32 1.65
N PRO A 409 -43.20 -49.96 0.40
CA PRO A 409 -42.25 -49.92 -0.71
C PRO A 409 -41.25 -48.77 -0.62
N ASP A 410 -41.60 -47.66 0.05
CA ASP A 410 -40.78 -46.45 0.11
C ASP A 410 -39.86 -46.40 1.35
N VAL A 411 -40.26 -47.03 2.46
CA VAL A 411 -39.48 -47.12 3.70
C VAL A 411 -39.56 -48.53 4.29
N ALA A 412 -38.62 -49.39 3.89
CA ALA A 412 -38.48 -50.74 4.43
C ALA A 412 -37.81 -50.73 5.82
N VAL A 413 -38.47 -51.33 6.82
CA VAL A 413 -38.09 -51.24 8.24
C VAL A 413 -37.41 -52.54 8.69
N LEU A 414 -36.23 -52.43 9.32
CA LEU A 414 -35.62 -53.58 9.98
C LEU A 414 -36.33 -53.84 11.31
N ARG A 415 -37.00 -54.99 11.40
CA ARG A 415 -37.62 -55.52 12.61
C ARG A 415 -36.82 -56.69 13.16
N ARG A 416 -36.74 -56.78 14.48
CA ARG A 416 -36.16 -57.92 15.21
C ARG A 416 -37.23 -58.65 15.99
N TYR A 417 -37.23 -59.98 15.93
CA TYR A 417 -38.12 -60.78 16.75
C TYR A 417 -37.54 -60.92 18.15
N TRP A 418 -38.31 -60.55 19.17
CA TRP A 418 -37.89 -60.63 20.57
C TRP A 418 -39.09 -60.87 21.48
N ASN A 419 -39.05 -61.97 22.25
CA ASN A 419 -40.05 -62.34 23.25
C ASN A 419 -41.50 -62.37 22.71
N GLY A 420 -41.69 -62.99 21.54
CA GLY A 420 -43.01 -63.22 20.96
C GLY A 420 -43.60 -62.02 20.21
N ARG A 421 -42.80 -60.98 19.94
CA ARG A 421 -43.21 -59.79 19.19
C ARG A 421 -42.10 -59.33 18.25
N TRP A 422 -42.48 -58.68 17.17
CA TRP A 422 -41.55 -57.94 16.31
C TRP A 422 -41.37 -56.53 16.85
N ILE A 423 -40.12 -56.11 17.07
CA ILE A 423 -39.72 -54.78 17.53
C ILE A 423 -39.07 -54.04 16.37
N GLU A 424 -39.36 -52.75 16.20
CA GLU A 424 -38.72 -51.89 15.20
C GLU A 424 -37.33 -51.46 15.72
N GLU A 425 -36.26 -51.92 15.08
CA GLU A 425 -34.87 -51.56 15.42
C GLU A 425 -34.35 -50.38 14.59
N THR A 426 -35.15 -49.90 13.63
CA THR A 426 -34.82 -48.74 12.77
C THR A 426 -35.98 -47.75 12.78
N PRO A 427 -35.73 -46.46 13.05
CA PRO A 427 -36.75 -45.42 13.01
C PRO A 427 -37.35 -45.26 11.61
N ASN A 428 -38.68 -45.30 11.52
CA ASN A 428 -39.43 -45.23 10.25
C ASN A 428 -39.65 -43.79 9.72
N ASP A 429 -39.05 -42.78 10.37
CA ASP A 429 -39.29 -41.36 10.13
C ASP A 429 -38.17 -40.52 10.76
N VAL A 430 -37.69 -39.51 10.02
CA VAL A 430 -36.57 -38.65 10.43
C VAL A 430 -37.01 -37.58 11.43
N GLU A 431 -38.24 -37.07 11.31
CA GLU A 431 -38.75 -36.01 12.19
C GLU A 431 -39.00 -36.54 13.61
N LYS A 432 -39.29 -37.85 13.77
CA LYS A 432 -39.39 -38.54 15.07
C LYS A 432 -38.06 -38.62 15.83
N LEU A 433 -36.93 -38.36 15.18
CA LEU A 433 -35.60 -38.24 15.80
C LEU A 433 -35.21 -36.78 16.09
N GLY A 434 -36.07 -35.81 15.79
CA GLY A 434 -35.74 -34.38 15.81
C GLY A 434 -34.88 -33.94 14.62
N GLY A 435 -34.75 -34.76 13.57
CA GLY A 435 -34.01 -34.45 12.35
C GLY A 435 -34.92 -33.86 11.26
N ILE A 436 -34.41 -32.87 10.53
CA ILE A 436 -35.09 -32.28 9.37
C ILE A 436 -34.69 -33.03 8.11
N ILE A 437 -35.65 -33.39 7.25
CA ILE A 437 -35.35 -34.05 5.96
C ILE A 437 -34.59 -33.10 5.01
N ARG A 438 -33.77 -33.67 4.13
CA ARG A 438 -32.81 -32.94 3.29
C ARG A 438 -33.47 -31.85 2.43
N GLU A 439 -34.66 -32.13 1.92
CA GLU A 439 -35.45 -31.26 1.06
C GLU A 439 -35.96 -30.04 1.85
N LYS A 440 -36.44 -30.23 3.09
CA LYS A 440 -36.83 -29.15 4.00
C LYS A 440 -35.65 -28.26 4.39
N ALA A 441 -34.49 -28.88 4.69
CA ALA A 441 -33.27 -28.14 5.00
C ALA A 441 -32.80 -27.29 3.81
N LEU A 442 -32.69 -27.88 2.61
CA LEU A 442 -32.26 -27.19 1.40
C LEU A 442 -33.26 -26.11 0.95
N PHE A 443 -34.57 -26.33 1.09
CA PHE A 443 -35.58 -25.30 0.84
C PHE A 443 -35.45 -24.12 1.81
N SER A 444 -35.19 -24.37 3.08
CA SER A 444 -34.93 -23.33 4.08
C SER A 444 -33.64 -22.54 3.76
N GLU A 445 -32.56 -23.23 3.40
CA GLU A 445 -31.30 -22.59 2.97
C GLU A 445 -31.50 -21.72 1.72
N LEU A 446 -32.16 -22.22 0.67
CA LEU A 446 -32.41 -21.45 -0.56
C LEU A 446 -33.33 -20.23 -0.33
N ASN A 447 -34.31 -20.31 0.57
CA ASN A 447 -35.11 -19.15 0.97
C ASN A 447 -34.28 -18.11 1.75
N ASN A 448 -33.44 -18.54 2.70
CA ASN A 448 -32.56 -17.62 3.44
C ASN A 448 -31.52 -16.96 2.52
N ILE A 449 -31.03 -17.67 1.49
CA ILE A 449 -30.20 -17.09 0.43
C ILE A 449 -31.02 -16.12 -0.43
N PHE A 450 -32.28 -16.43 -0.74
CA PHE A 450 -33.17 -15.53 -1.49
C PHE A 450 -33.44 -14.23 -0.76
N ILE A 451 -33.74 -14.24 0.55
CA ILE A 451 -33.96 -13.03 1.36
C ILE A 451 -32.77 -12.07 1.26
N ASN A 452 -31.54 -12.59 1.38
CA ASN A 452 -30.32 -11.80 1.24
C ASN A 452 -30.11 -11.32 -0.21
N LEU A 453 -30.47 -12.13 -1.21
CA LEU A 453 -30.43 -11.75 -2.62
C LEU A 453 -31.42 -10.62 -2.95
N SER A 454 -32.63 -10.65 -2.38
CA SER A 454 -33.68 -9.64 -2.58
C SER A 454 -33.22 -8.25 -2.15
N ILE A 455 -32.48 -8.15 -1.04
CA ILE A 455 -31.91 -6.90 -0.53
C ILE A 455 -30.84 -6.37 -1.51
N GLN A 456 -29.96 -7.25 -2.00
CA GLN A 456 -28.93 -6.89 -2.98
C GLN A 456 -29.54 -6.49 -4.33
N HIS A 457 -30.58 -7.19 -4.78
CA HIS A 457 -31.30 -6.90 -6.03
C HIS A 457 -32.01 -5.54 -5.97
N ALA A 458 -32.67 -5.22 -4.85
CA ALA A 458 -33.29 -3.90 -4.64
C ALA A 458 -32.27 -2.76 -4.63
N SER A 459 -31.09 -2.97 -4.01
CA SER A 459 -30.00 -1.98 -4.01
C SER A 459 -29.44 -1.74 -5.42
N LEU A 460 -29.21 -2.81 -6.19
CA LEU A 460 -28.76 -2.73 -7.58
C LEU A 460 -29.79 -2.00 -8.46
N LEU A 461 -31.08 -2.31 -8.27
CA LEU A 461 -32.16 -1.70 -9.01
C LEU A 461 -32.23 -0.19 -8.77
N SER A 462 -32.01 0.28 -7.54
CA SER A 462 -31.91 1.72 -7.23
C SER A 462 -30.73 2.35 -7.97
N GLU A 463 -29.51 1.81 -7.79
CA GLU A 463 -28.29 2.36 -8.38
C GLU A 463 -28.36 2.44 -9.92
N ALA A 464 -28.79 1.36 -10.59
CA ALA A 464 -28.93 1.34 -12.03
C ALA A 464 -30.04 2.31 -12.51
N THR A 465 -31.16 2.40 -11.78
CA THR A 465 -32.26 3.34 -12.11
C THR A 465 -31.84 4.79 -11.93
N GLU A 466 -31.07 5.12 -10.89
CA GLU A 466 -30.51 6.47 -10.66
C GLU A 466 -29.53 6.87 -11.77
N LEU A 467 -28.70 5.93 -12.24
CA LEU A 467 -27.76 6.17 -13.35
C LEU A 467 -28.47 6.33 -14.70
N LEU A 468 -29.46 5.48 -15.02
CA LEU A 468 -30.27 5.58 -16.24
C LEU A 468 -31.05 6.90 -16.33
N ASN A 469 -31.56 7.38 -15.19
CA ASN A 469 -32.28 8.66 -15.08
C ASN A 469 -31.35 9.89 -14.91
N SER A 470 -30.03 9.71 -14.86
CA SER A 470 -29.09 10.82 -14.72
C SER A 470 -29.16 11.80 -15.90
N GLU A 471 -29.38 13.08 -15.61
CA GLU A 471 -29.34 14.20 -16.58
C GLU A 471 -28.00 14.31 -17.31
N TYR A 472 -26.93 13.80 -16.69
CA TYR A 472 -25.56 13.83 -17.19
C TYR A 472 -25.26 12.64 -18.12
N LEU A 473 -26.06 11.58 -18.09
CA LEU A 473 -25.94 10.47 -19.04
C LEU A 473 -26.69 10.84 -20.32
N VAL A 474 -25.93 11.31 -21.32
CA VAL A 474 -26.43 11.78 -22.63
C VAL A 474 -26.18 10.81 -23.78
N ASP A 475 -25.48 9.72 -23.52
CA ASP A 475 -25.33 8.61 -24.47
C ASP A 475 -26.55 7.70 -24.39
N ASN A 476 -27.17 7.39 -25.54
CA ASN A 476 -28.39 6.59 -25.60
C ASN A 476 -28.10 5.09 -25.81
N ASP A 477 -26.93 4.75 -26.35
CA ASP A 477 -26.58 3.36 -26.62
C ASP A 477 -26.18 2.71 -25.29
N LEU A 478 -25.35 3.39 -24.47
CA LEU A 478 -25.05 2.96 -23.09
C LEU A 478 -26.29 2.89 -22.18
N LYS A 479 -27.32 3.73 -22.42
CA LYS A 479 -28.62 3.60 -21.72
C LYS A 479 -29.40 2.35 -22.14
N ALA A 480 -29.35 2.00 -23.42
CA ALA A 480 -30.02 0.81 -23.93
C ALA A 480 -29.35 -0.47 -23.41
N ASP A 481 -28.01 -0.51 -23.40
CA ASP A 481 -27.24 -1.67 -22.92
C ASP A 481 -27.45 -1.91 -21.41
N LEU A 482 -27.29 -0.88 -20.57
CA LEU A 482 -27.54 -0.98 -19.13
C LEU A 482 -29.00 -1.33 -18.79
N GLN A 483 -29.99 -0.85 -19.56
CA GLN A 483 -31.38 -1.28 -19.38
C GLN A 483 -31.56 -2.76 -19.75
N ALA A 484 -30.95 -3.22 -20.84
CA ALA A 484 -31.07 -4.60 -21.31
C ALA A 484 -30.41 -5.64 -20.38
N SER A 485 -29.26 -5.31 -19.79
CA SER A 485 -28.63 -6.16 -18.78
C SER A 485 -29.41 -6.17 -17.46
N LEU A 486 -29.93 -5.00 -17.03
CA LEU A 486 -30.78 -4.88 -15.85
C LEU A 486 -32.07 -5.70 -15.98
N ASP A 487 -32.78 -5.60 -17.12
CA ASP A 487 -33.98 -6.38 -17.41
C ASP A 487 -33.69 -7.90 -17.37
N ALA A 488 -32.53 -8.33 -17.87
CA ALA A 488 -32.10 -9.73 -17.83
C ALA A 488 -31.80 -10.23 -16.39
N VAL A 489 -31.31 -9.37 -15.50
CA VAL A 489 -31.14 -9.69 -14.06
C VAL A 489 -32.50 -9.78 -13.35
N ILE A 490 -33.43 -8.87 -13.68
CA ILE A 490 -34.80 -8.85 -13.13
C ILE A 490 -35.58 -10.10 -13.52
N ASP A 491 -35.48 -10.58 -14.76
CA ASP A 491 -36.20 -11.79 -15.19
C ASP A 491 -35.73 -13.03 -14.41
N VAL A 492 -34.42 -13.29 -14.34
CA VAL A 492 -33.90 -14.46 -13.60
C VAL A 492 -34.22 -14.37 -12.10
N TYR A 493 -34.19 -13.16 -11.51
CA TYR A 493 -34.63 -12.95 -10.13
C TYR A 493 -36.11 -13.33 -9.92
N ASN A 494 -37.00 -12.91 -10.83
CA ASN A 494 -38.41 -13.29 -10.79
C ASN A 494 -38.63 -14.79 -11.01
N GLN A 495 -37.82 -15.45 -11.85
CA GLN A 495 -37.85 -16.91 -11.99
C GLN A 495 -37.47 -17.64 -10.69
N ILE A 496 -36.42 -17.18 -9.97
CA ILE A 496 -36.05 -17.71 -8.65
C ILE A 496 -37.19 -17.51 -7.66
N LYS A 497 -37.74 -16.28 -7.59
CA LYS A 497 -38.84 -15.91 -6.71
C LYS A 497 -40.05 -16.82 -6.90
N ASN A 498 -40.54 -16.92 -8.14
CA ASN A 498 -41.71 -17.72 -8.49
C ASN A 498 -41.51 -19.21 -8.19
N ASN A 499 -40.29 -19.74 -8.33
CA ASN A 499 -39.99 -21.13 -7.98
C ASN A 499 -40.02 -21.38 -6.47
N LEU A 500 -39.50 -20.46 -5.65
CA LEU A 500 -39.53 -20.57 -4.19
C LEU A 500 -40.93 -20.35 -3.62
N GLU A 501 -41.66 -19.34 -4.09
CA GLU A 501 -43.04 -19.03 -3.65
C GLU A 501 -44.06 -20.10 -4.07
N SER A 502 -43.76 -20.91 -5.09
CA SER A 502 -44.56 -22.07 -5.50
C SER A 502 -44.07 -23.41 -4.93
N MET A 503 -43.36 -23.36 -3.80
CA MET A 503 -42.97 -24.51 -2.98
C MET A 503 -43.24 -24.24 -1.49
N THR A 504 -43.48 -25.30 -0.73
CA THR A 504 -43.50 -25.31 0.74
C THR A 504 -42.50 -26.35 1.25
N PRO A 505 -42.10 -26.37 2.54
CA PRO A 505 -41.19 -27.39 3.05
C PRO A 505 -41.70 -28.83 2.81
N GLU A 506 -43.02 -29.03 2.79
CA GLU A 506 -43.69 -30.32 2.55
C GLU A 506 -43.86 -30.67 1.06
N THR A 507 -43.65 -29.73 0.14
CA THR A 507 -43.89 -29.90 -1.31
C THR A 507 -42.66 -29.61 -2.17
N ALA A 508 -41.56 -29.13 -1.57
CA ALA A 508 -40.28 -28.94 -2.22
C ALA A 508 -39.65 -30.29 -2.60
N THR A 509 -39.37 -30.48 -3.89
CA THR A 509 -38.71 -31.70 -4.41
C THR A 509 -37.26 -31.40 -4.79
N ILE A 510 -36.37 -32.38 -4.60
CA ILE A 510 -34.93 -32.20 -4.84
C ILE A 510 -34.61 -31.70 -6.26
N GLY A 511 -35.40 -32.10 -7.28
CA GLY A 511 -35.28 -31.59 -8.65
C GLY A 511 -35.53 -30.07 -8.71
N ARG A 512 -36.71 -29.61 -8.30
CA ARG A 512 -37.06 -28.17 -8.29
C ARG A 512 -36.10 -27.33 -7.45
N LEU A 513 -35.56 -27.89 -6.37
CA LEU A 513 -34.54 -27.22 -5.54
C LEU A 513 -33.20 -27.08 -6.27
N VAL A 514 -32.76 -28.10 -7.02
CA VAL A 514 -31.55 -28.04 -7.85
C VAL A 514 -31.75 -27.09 -9.05
N ASP A 515 -32.91 -27.09 -9.69
CA ASP A 515 -33.25 -26.15 -10.77
C ASP A 515 -33.23 -24.70 -10.25
N THR A 516 -33.78 -24.46 -9.06
CA THR A 516 -33.73 -23.15 -8.38
C THR A 516 -32.29 -22.76 -8.04
N GLN A 517 -31.47 -23.70 -7.57
CA GLN A 517 -30.04 -23.49 -7.31
C GLN A 517 -29.25 -23.15 -8.59
N ALA A 518 -29.63 -23.70 -9.74
CA ALA A 518 -29.04 -23.34 -11.04
C ALA A 518 -29.38 -21.88 -11.43
N LEU A 519 -30.63 -21.44 -11.23
CA LEU A 519 -31.02 -20.05 -11.47
C LEU A 519 -30.25 -19.05 -10.58
N PHE A 520 -29.95 -19.39 -9.32
CA PHE A 520 -29.06 -18.58 -8.47
C PHE A 520 -27.65 -18.41 -9.04
N LEU A 521 -27.13 -19.40 -9.79
CA LEU A 521 -25.85 -19.29 -10.48
C LEU A 521 -25.94 -18.49 -11.78
N GLU A 522 -27.10 -18.49 -12.44
CA GLU A 522 -27.35 -17.68 -13.64
C GLU A 522 -27.55 -16.19 -13.29
N TYR A 523 -28.31 -15.89 -12.23
CA TYR A 523 -28.44 -14.54 -11.68
C TYR A 523 -27.07 -13.91 -11.41
N ARG A 524 -26.14 -14.67 -10.81
CA ARG A 524 -24.77 -14.20 -10.53
C ARG A 524 -23.95 -13.89 -11.78
N LYS A 525 -24.23 -14.54 -12.92
CA LYS A 525 -23.60 -14.19 -14.20
C LYS A 525 -24.19 -12.89 -14.75
N LYS A 526 -25.52 -12.78 -14.78
CA LYS A 526 -26.20 -11.57 -15.26
C LYS A 526 -25.91 -10.32 -14.43
N LEU A 527 -25.72 -10.50 -13.12
CA LEU A 527 -25.24 -9.45 -12.22
C LEU A 527 -23.85 -8.90 -12.63
N GLN A 528 -22.97 -9.73 -13.19
CA GLN A 528 -21.66 -9.30 -13.67
C GLN A 528 -21.75 -8.49 -14.98
N ASP A 529 -22.70 -8.81 -15.85
CA ASP A 529 -23.01 -8.00 -17.04
C ASP A 529 -23.39 -6.57 -16.59
N VAL A 530 -24.40 -6.44 -15.71
CA VAL A 530 -24.86 -5.13 -15.17
C VAL A 530 -23.74 -4.33 -14.49
N TYR A 531 -22.89 -4.98 -13.68
CA TYR A 531 -21.79 -4.26 -13.02
C TYR A 531 -20.75 -3.69 -14.00
N THR A 532 -20.65 -4.25 -15.21
CA THR A 532 -19.76 -3.71 -16.26
C THR A 532 -20.39 -2.46 -16.87
N ASP A 533 -21.64 -2.56 -17.31
CA ASP A 533 -22.38 -1.46 -17.94
C ASP A 533 -22.56 -0.26 -16.98
N VAL A 534 -22.77 -0.53 -15.69
CA VAL A 534 -22.84 0.49 -14.62
C VAL A 534 -21.54 1.31 -14.53
N GLU A 535 -20.37 0.68 -14.69
CA GLU A 535 -19.09 1.37 -14.57
C GLU A 535 -18.78 2.20 -15.83
N ASP A 536 -19.04 1.66 -17.02
CA ASP A 536 -18.91 2.43 -18.27
C ASP A 536 -19.87 3.63 -18.31
N VAL A 537 -21.09 3.48 -17.79
CA VAL A 537 -22.04 4.57 -17.58
C VAL A 537 -21.52 5.61 -16.56
N LYS A 538 -20.94 5.19 -15.43
CA LYS A 538 -20.32 6.10 -14.45
C LYS A 538 -19.15 6.87 -15.05
N ILE A 539 -18.33 6.23 -15.89
CA ILE A 539 -17.23 6.87 -16.62
C ILE A 539 -17.77 7.93 -17.59
N ALA A 540 -18.79 7.60 -18.39
CA ALA A 540 -19.43 8.54 -19.31
C ALA A 540 -20.05 9.76 -18.59
N ILE A 541 -20.73 9.54 -17.46
CA ILE A 541 -21.24 10.61 -16.58
C ILE A 541 -20.08 11.46 -16.03
N SER A 542 -19.00 10.83 -15.56
CA SER A 542 -17.83 11.51 -14.99
C SER A 542 -17.13 12.42 -16.02
N ASP A 543 -16.94 11.94 -17.24
CA ASP A 543 -16.32 12.73 -18.32
C ASP A 543 -17.25 13.84 -18.82
N ARG A 544 -18.57 13.61 -18.83
CA ARG A 544 -19.56 14.68 -19.07
C ARG A 544 -19.53 15.75 -17.97
N PHE A 545 -19.37 15.34 -16.71
CA PHE A 545 -19.26 16.26 -15.57
C PHE A 545 -17.99 17.10 -15.63
N LYS A 546 -16.83 16.50 -15.94
CA LYS A 546 -15.55 17.23 -16.18
C LYS A 546 -15.69 18.27 -17.29
N LEU A 547 -16.38 17.92 -18.38
CA LEU A 547 -16.67 18.84 -19.49
C LEU A 547 -17.53 20.02 -19.03
N LEU A 548 -18.54 19.81 -18.18
CA LEU A 548 -19.38 20.88 -17.63
C LEU A 548 -18.64 21.74 -16.60
N GLN A 549 -17.79 21.13 -15.75
CA GLN A 549 -16.92 21.84 -14.81
C GLN A 549 -15.95 22.79 -15.54
N SER A 550 -15.45 22.43 -16.72
CA SER A 550 -14.62 23.32 -17.55
C SER A 550 -15.34 24.60 -18.07
N GLN A 551 -16.64 24.77 -17.79
CA GLN A 551 -17.45 25.94 -18.13
C GLN A 551 -17.76 26.86 -16.93
N TYR A 552 -17.24 26.54 -15.74
CA TYR A 552 -17.36 27.34 -14.52
C TYR A 552 -15.98 27.89 -14.11
N THR A 553 -15.84 29.22 -14.11
CA THR A 553 -14.68 29.93 -13.54
C THR A 553 -15.00 30.45 -12.14
N ASP A 554 -13.95 30.71 -11.35
CA ASP A 554 -14.06 31.14 -9.95
C ASP A 554 -14.88 32.43 -9.76
N GLU A 555 -14.98 33.27 -10.78
CA GLU A 555 -15.78 34.50 -10.77
C GLU A 555 -17.27 34.22 -10.52
N LYS A 556 -17.82 33.12 -11.07
CA LYS A 556 -19.21 32.71 -10.80
C LYS A 556 -19.40 32.18 -9.37
N TYR A 557 -18.38 31.55 -8.81
CA TYR A 557 -18.41 31.08 -7.41
C TYR A 557 -18.35 32.28 -6.43
N LYS A 558 -17.55 33.30 -6.78
CA LYS A 558 -17.51 34.57 -6.05
C LYS A 558 -18.83 35.35 -6.15
N GLU A 559 -19.44 35.48 -7.33
CA GLU A 559 -20.79 36.08 -7.47
C GLU A 559 -21.81 35.38 -6.58
N ALA A 560 -21.83 34.05 -6.55
CA ALA A 560 -22.76 33.28 -5.71
C ALA A 560 -22.56 33.56 -4.20
N LEU A 561 -21.31 33.67 -3.74
CA LEU A 561 -21.00 34.01 -2.35
C LEU A 561 -21.35 35.47 -2.01
N GLU A 562 -21.10 36.42 -2.91
CA GLU A 562 -21.46 37.84 -2.70
C GLU A 562 -22.98 38.06 -2.67
N ILE A 563 -23.74 37.31 -3.48
CA ILE A 563 -25.21 37.28 -3.41
C ILE A 563 -25.70 36.75 -2.05
N ILE A 564 -25.07 35.70 -1.51
CA ILE A 564 -25.40 35.18 -0.17
C ILE A 564 -25.04 36.18 0.92
N ALA A 565 -23.85 36.78 0.87
CA ALA A 565 -23.36 37.76 1.83
C ALA A 565 -24.33 38.95 1.95
N THR A 566 -24.65 39.56 0.81
CA THR A 566 -25.55 40.72 0.70
C THR A 566 -26.93 40.41 1.28
N LYS A 567 -27.43 39.18 1.11
CA LYS A 567 -28.75 38.74 1.57
C LYS A 567 -28.85 38.54 3.08
N PHE A 568 -27.73 38.41 3.79
CA PHE A 568 -27.66 38.30 5.25
C PHE A 568 -26.96 39.49 5.94
N GLY A 569 -26.62 40.55 5.19
CA GLY A 569 -25.95 41.74 5.74
C GLY A 569 -24.48 41.53 6.11
N LEU A 570 -23.83 40.55 5.47
CA LEU A 570 -22.41 40.23 5.60
C LEU A 570 -21.65 40.63 4.33
N THR A 571 -20.32 40.60 4.37
CA THR A 571 -19.44 40.82 3.20
C THR A 571 -18.54 39.61 2.97
N VAL A 572 -18.15 39.35 1.73
CA VAL A 572 -17.13 38.33 1.39
C VAL A 572 -15.76 38.99 1.44
N ASN A 573 -14.80 38.40 2.14
CA ASN A 573 -13.40 38.86 2.12
C ASN A 573 -12.60 38.22 0.96
N GLU A 574 -11.33 38.61 0.81
CA GLU A 574 -10.47 38.13 -0.27
C GLU A 574 -10.14 36.61 -0.15
N ASP A 575 -10.33 36.01 1.03
CA ASP A 575 -10.22 34.56 1.30
C ASP A 575 -11.55 33.79 1.12
N LEU A 576 -12.57 34.40 0.48
CA LEU A 576 -13.90 33.83 0.23
C LEU A 576 -14.73 33.50 1.50
N GLN A 577 -14.52 34.21 2.61
CA GLN A 577 -15.25 34.03 3.88
C GLN A 577 -16.26 35.16 4.15
N LEU A 578 -17.36 34.83 4.82
CA LEU A 578 -18.44 35.77 5.20
C LEU A 578 -18.14 36.47 6.53
N VAL A 579 -18.15 37.81 6.54
CA VAL A 579 -17.72 38.64 7.68
C VAL A 579 -18.72 39.78 7.97
N GLY A 580 -18.90 40.17 9.24
CA GLY A 580 -19.79 41.24 9.66
C GLY A 580 -19.74 41.51 11.18
N GLU A 581 -20.47 42.52 11.67
CA GLU A 581 -20.37 42.94 13.08
C GLU A 581 -20.99 41.94 14.09
N PRO A 582 -20.46 41.85 15.34
CA PRO A 582 -20.72 40.72 16.24
C PRO A 582 -22.19 40.49 16.64
N ASN A 583 -23.02 41.53 16.64
CA ASN A 583 -24.43 41.41 17.02
C ASN A 583 -25.30 40.77 15.93
N VAL A 584 -24.89 40.82 14.66
CA VAL A 584 -25.69 40.28 13.53
C VAL A 584 -25.57 38.76 13.47
N VAL A 585 -24.35 38.24 13.64
CA VAL A 585 -24.03 36.80 13.59
C VAL A 585 -24.82 36.01 14.64
N LYS A 586 -25.03 36.57 15.83
CA LYS A 586 -25.74 35.88 16.91
C LYS A 586 -27.22 35.67 16.60
N SER A 587 -27.91 36.68 16.06
CA SER A 587 -29.32 36.58 15.67
C SER A 587 -29.55 35.67 14.46
N ALA A 588 -28.59 35.61 13.52
CA ALA A 588 -28.66 34.71 12.38
C ALA A 588 -28.68 33.22 12.80
N ILE A 589 -27.91 32.86 13.84
CA ILE A 589 -27.82 31.47 14.35
C ILE A 589 -29.11 31.02 15.05
N GLU A 590 -29.85 31.94 15.68
CA GLU A 590 -31.14 31.62 16.31
C GLU A 590 -32.27 31.53 15.28
N ALA A 591 -32.36 32.48 14.34
CA ALA A 591 -33.36 32.46 13.26
C ALA A 591 -33.23 31.23 12.33
N ALA A 592 -32.01 30.76 12.08
CA ALA A 592 -31.73 29.57 11.27
C ALA A 592 -32.22 28.25 11.91
N ARG A 593 -32.70 28.25 13.16
CA ARG A 593 -33.30 27.06 13.81
C ARG A 593 -34.83 27.01 13.74
N GLU A 594 -35.50 28.13 13.49
CA GLU A 594 -36.97 28.16 13.34
C GLU A 594 -37.40 28.18 11.87
N SER A 595 -36.65 28.84 10.97
CA SER A 595 -36.98 28.92 9.54
C SER A 595 -37.15 27.54 8.86
N THR A 596 -36.36 26.55 9.28
CA THR A 596 -36.41 25.16 8.78
C THR A 596 -37.71 24.42 9.10
N LYS A 597 -38.59 25.00 9.93
CA LYS A 597 -39.80 24.34 10.45
C LYS A 597 -41.12 24.87 9.85
N GLU A 598 -41.12 26.07 9.27
CA GLU A 598 -42.34 26.67 8.66
C GLU A 598 -42.28 26.82 7.14
N GLN A 599 -41.09 26.91 6.52
CA GLN A 599 -40.98 27.09 5.06
C GLN A 599 -41.39 25.86 4.22
N LEU A 600 -41.75 24.75 4.88
CA LEU A 600 -42.37 23.57 4.26
C LEU A 600 -43.88 23.72 3.99
N ARG A 601 -44.53 24.85 4.31
CA ARG A 601 -45.99 24.91 4.47
C ARG A 601 -46.84 25.66 3.43
N ASP A 602 -46.28 26.63 2.70
CA ASP A 602 -46.91 27.34 1.56
C ASP A 602 -45.75 27.82 0.67
N TYR A 603 -45.49 27.29 -0.53
CA TYR A 603 -46.37 27.14 -1.69
C TYR A 603 -47.00 28.46 -2.16
N VAL A 604 -46.19 29.20 -2.94
CA VAL A 604 -46.56 30.16 -4.00
C VAL A 604 -47.82 31.02 -3.76
N LYS A 605 -47.61 32.33 -3.52
CA LYS A 605 -48.56 33.34 -4.02
C LYS A 605 -47.96 34.09 -5.20
N THR A 606 -48.64 33.94 -6.34
CA THR A 606 -48.18 34.28 -7.69
C THR A 606 -48.27 35.78 -8.02
N SER A 607 -48.23 36.66 -7.01
CA SER A 607 -48.35 38.10 -7.17
C SER A 607 -47.06 38.74 -7.71
N ASP A 608 -45.92 38.39 -7.12
CA ASP A 608 -44.72 39.23 -7.22
C ASP A 608 -43.97 39.01 -8.54
N TYR A 609 -44.16 37.84 -9.15
CA TYR A 609 -43.73 37.51 -10.52
C TYR A 609 -44.35 38.42 -11.60
N LYS A 610 -45.44 39.15 -11.29
CA LYS A 610 -45.96 40.20 -12.18
C LYS A 610 -45.19 41.51 -12.06
N THR A 611 -44.70 41.86 -10.88
CA THR A 611 -44.05 43.16 -10.61
C THR A 611 -42.67 43.23 -11.26
N ASP A 612 -41.84 42.18 -11.11
CA ASP A 612 -40.50 42.13 -11.72
C ASP A 612 -40.54 42.07 -13.25
N LYS A 613 -41.61 41.51 -13.84
CA LYS A 613 -41.76 41.44 -15.30
C LYS A 613 -41.79 42.83 -15.93
N ASP A 614 -42.57 43.75 -15.36
CA ASP A 614 -42.77 45.08 -15.94
C ASP A 614 -41.54 45.98 -15.70
N GLY A 615 -40.87 45.84 -14.55
CA GLY A 615 -39.61 46.55 -14.26
C GLY A 615 -38.40 46.12 -15.08
N ILE A 616 -38.40 44.90 -15.62
CA ILE A 616 -37.36 44.43 -16.56
C ILE A 616 -37.55 45.05 -17.96
N VAL A 617 -38.79 45.31 -18.39
CA VAL A 617 -39.08 45.96 -19.69
C VAL A 617 -38.58 47.41 -19.70
N GLU A 618 -38.90 48.21 -18.67
CA GLU A 618 -38.43 49.61 -18.56
C GLU A 618 -36.90 49.74 -18.58
N ARG A 619 -36.19 48.76 -18.01
CA ARG A 619 -34.73 48.71 -18.03
C ARG A 619 -34.15 48.27 -19.39
N LEU A 620 -34.89 47.48 -20.17
CA LEU A 620 -34.48 47.10 -21.53
C LEU A 620 -34.57 48.29 -22.50
N ASP A 621 -35.69 49.02 -22.48
CA ASP A 621 -35.89 50.20 -23.32
C ASP A 621 -34.83 51.29 -23.04
N THR A 622 -34.45 51.44 -21.76
CA THR A 622 -33.36 52.35 -21.34
C THR A 622 -31.99 51.91 -21.91
N ALA A 623 -31.69 50.61 -21.90
CA ALA A 623 -30.42 50.08 -22.42
C ALA A 623 -30.32 50.09 -23.97
N GLU A 624 -31.44 50.01 -24.68
CA GLU A 624 -31.48 50.14 -26.15
C GLU A 624 -31.17 51.59 -26.59
N ALA A 625 -31.55 52.60 -25.80
CA ALA A 625 -31.17 53.99 -26.04
C ALA A 625 -29.65 54.22 -25.96
N GLU A 626 -28.98 53.67 -24.94
CA GLU A 626 -27.51 53.80 -24.79
C GLU A 626 -26.76 53.04 -25.89
N ARG A 627 -27.22 51.83 -26.26
CA ARG A 627 -26.69 51.11 -27.44
C ARG A 627 -26.86 51.91 -28.74
N THR A 628 -27.92 52.68 -28.88
CA THR A 628 -28.17 53.50 -30.09
C THR A 628 -27.16 54.64 -30.23
N THR A 629 -26.63 55.17 -29.12
CA THR A 629 -25.57 56.19 -29.13
C THR A 629 -24.22 55.60 -29.55
N LEU A 630 -23.78 54.50 -28.94
CA LEU A 630 -22.51 53.81 -29.30
C LEU A 630 -22.51 53.28 -30.74
N LYS A 631 -23.68 52.91 -31.27
CA LYS A 631 -23.91 52.52 -32.67
C LYS A 631 -23.72 53.69 -33.67
N GLY A 632 -23.61 54.93 -33.19
CA GLY A 632 -23.27 56.10 -34.00
C GLY A 632 -21.79 56.19 -34.36
N GLU A 633 -20.90 55.76 -33.46
CA GLU A 633 -19.45 55.95 -33.61
C GLU A 633 -18.77 54.80 -34.37
N ILE A 634 -19.29 53.57 -34.30
CA ILE A 634 -18.86 52.44 -35.14
C ILE A 634 -19.61 52.45 -36.49
N LYS A 635 -19.63 53.61 -37.16
CA LYS A 635 -20.38 53.81 -38.41
C LYS A 635 -19.64 54.63 -39.47
N ASP A 636 -18.38 54.30 -39.72
CA ASP A 636 -17.75 54.65 -40.99
C ASP A 636 -16.83 53.52 -41.51
N LYS A 637 -17.14 53.01 -42.71
CA LYS A 637 -16.70 51.74 -43.31
C LYS A 637 -17.23 50.51 -42.53
N VAL A 638 -18.15 49.69 -43.03
CA VAL A 638 -18.62 49.46 -44.41
C VAL A 638 -20.09 49.92 -44.60
N THR A 639 -20.55 50.06 -45.85
CA THR A 639 -21.82 50.69 -46.24
C THR A 639 -23.08 50.04 -45.64
N LEU A 640 -23.78 50.79 -44.78
CA LEU A 640 -24.91 50.30 -43.95
C LEU A 640 -26.16 49.83 -44.73
N ASN A 641 -26.27 50.08 -46.04
CA ASN A 641 -27.49 49.76 -46.80
C ASN A 641 -27.53 48.28 -47.21
N GLU A 642 -26.40 47.68 -47.59
CA GLU A 642 -26.35 46.30 -48.09
C GLU A 642 -26.63 45.29 -46.97
N TYR A 643 -26.24 45.61 -45.73
CA TYR A 643 -26.56 44.81 -44.54
C TYR A 643 -28.02 44.94 -44.08
N ARG A 644 -28.69 46.06 -44.37
CA ARG A 644 -30.08 46.31 -43.92
C ARG A 644 -31.11 45.54 -44.74
N ASN A 645 -31.01 45.56 -46.07
CA ASN A 645 -31.99 44.88 -46.94
C ASN A 645 -32.06 43.37 -46.64
N GLY A 646 -30.91 42.72 -46.43
CA GLY A 646 -30.84 41.28 -46.09
C GLY A 646 -31.28 40.91 -44.67
N LEU A 647 -31.78 41.87 -43.89
CA LEU A 647 -32.23 41.73 -42.51
C LEU A 647 -33.75 41.92 -42.37
N GLU A 648 -34.37 42.74 -43.23
CA GLU A 648 -35.83 42.89 -43.28
C GLU A 648 -36.51 41.64 -43.88
N GLU A 649 -35.95 41.06 -44.96
CA GLU A 649 -36.43 39.79 -45.54
C GLU A 649 -36.45 38.64 -44.51
N GLN A 650 -35.47 38.60 -43.60
CA GLN A 650 -35.36 37.54 -42.59
C GLN A 650 -36.32 37.74 -41.41
N LYS A 651 -36.74 38.98 -41.14
CA LYS A 651 -37.72 39.27 -40.09
C LYS A 651 -39.11 38.74 -40.48
N GLN A 652 -39.54 39.06 -41.70
CA GLN A 652 -40.90 38.76 -42.16
C GLN A 652 -41.19 37.25 -42.29
N TYR A 653 -40.19 36.42 -42.62
CA TYR A 653 -40.33 34.96 -42.60
C TYR A 653 -40.49 34.37 -41.17
N THR A 654 -39.98 35.07 -40.15
CA THR A 654 -39.91 34.53 -38.79
C THR A 654 -41.18 34.82 -37.98
N ASP A 655 -41.81 35.97 -38.21
CA ASP A 655 -43.03 36.38 -37.50
C ASP A 655 -44.24 35.49 -37.89
N ASP A 656 -44.36 35.11 -39.17
CA ASP A 656 -45.48 34.28 -39.68
C ASP A 656 -45.54 32.88 -39.03
N GLN A 657 -44.40 32.22 -38.77
CA GLN A 657 -44.38 30.87 -38.18
C GLN A 657 -44.71 30.85 -36.66
N LEU A 658 -44.71 32.01 -36.00
CA LEU A 658 -44.92 32.11 -34.54
C LEU A 658 -46.39 32.23 -34.13
N SER A 659 -47.29 32.62 -35.04
CA SER A 659 -48.72 32.80 -34.77
C SER A 659 -49.46 31.48 -34.48
N ASP A 660 -49.18 30.44 -35.26
CA ASP A 660 -50.06 29.25 -35.33
C ASP A 660 -49.89 28.26 -34.18
N LEU A 661 -48.75 28.26 -33.48
CA LEU A 661 -48.44 27.27 -32.43
C LEU A 661 -48.91 27.64 -31.01
N SER A 662 -49.59 28.77 -30.80
CA SER A 662 -50.00 29.18 -29.45
C SER A 662 -51.30 28.54 -28.92
N ASN A 663 -52.13 27.92 -29.79
CA ASN A 663 -53.54 27.66 -29.50
C ASN A 663 -54.05 26.24 -29.85
N ASN A 664 -53.33 25.18 -29.50
CA ASN A 664 -53.89 23.82 -29.51
C ASN A 664 -54.54 23.47 -28.14
N PRO A 665 -55.87 23.34 -28.04
CA PRO A 665 -56.55 23.18 -26.75
C PRO A 665 -56.48 21.77 -26.14
N GLU A 666 -56.32 20.71 -26.94
CA GLU A 666 -56.41 19.32 -26.45
C GLU A 666 -55.28 18.98 -25.46
N ILE A 667 -54.07 19.46 -25.75
CA ILE A 667 -52.87 19.19 -24.94
C ILE A 667 -53.05 19.78 -23.53
N LYS A 668 -53.61 20.99 -23.43
CA LYS A 668 -53.78 21.69 -22.14
C LYS A 668 -54.69 20.94 -21.17
N ALA A 669 -55.85 20.48 -21.66
CA ALA A 669 -56.79 19.70 -20.87
C ALA A 669 -56.19 18.36 -20.37
N SER A 670 -55.35 17.73 -21.18
CA SER A 670 -54.74 16.42 -20.85
C SER A 670 -53.74 16.47 -19.69
N ILE A 671 -53.08 17.61 -19.48
CA ILE A 671 -52.11 17.85 -18.40
C ILE A 671 -52.86 18.24 -17.11
N GLU A 672 -53.87 19.09 -17.24
CA GLU A 672 -54.66 19.59 -16.12
C GLU A 672 -55.41 18.47 -15.39
N GLN A 673 -56.00 17.52 -16.13
CA GLN A 673 -56.60 16.30 -15.57
C GLN A 673 -55.58 15.39 -14.87
N ALA A 674 -54.39 15.19 -15.46
CA ALA A 674 -53.38 14.28 -14.92
C ALA A 674 -52.81 14.76 -13.57
N ASN A 675 -52.64 16.08 -13.41
CA ASN A 675 -52.23 16.69 -12.15
C ASN A 675 -53.29 16.53 -11.04
N GLN A 676 -54.57 16.56 -11.40
CA GLN A 676 -55.67 16.43 -10.42
C GLN A 676 -55.75 15.01 -9.84
N GLU A 677 -55.64 13.97 -10.68
CA GLU A 677 -55.59 12.57 -10.22
C GLU A 677 -54.38 12.27 -9.32
N ALA A 678 -53.23 12.93 -9.56
CA ALA A 678 -52.03 12.78 -8.72
C ALA A 678 -52.19 13.43 -7.33
N GLN A 679 -52.89 14.56 -7.23
CA GLN A 679 -53.14 15.23 -5.94
C GLN A 679 -54.11 14.45 -5.04
N GLU A 680 -55.14 13.81 -5.62
CA GLU A 680 -56.06 12.97 -4.83
C GLU A 680 -55.36 11.72 -4.28
N ALA A 681 -54.54 11.03 -5.09
CA ALA A 681 -53.78 9.86 -4.64
C ALA A 681 -52.76 10.21 -3.54
N LEU A 682 -52.04 11.33 -3.67
CA LEU A 682 -51.11 11.81 -2.65
C LEU A 682 -51.81 12.09 -1.31
N LYS A 683 -53.06 12.57 -1.32
CA LYS A 683 -53.82 12.81 -0.10
C LYS A 683 -54.11 11.50 0.65
N SER A 684 -54.57 10.45 -0.04
CA SER A 684 -54.85 9.16 0.61
C SER A 684 -53.61 8.50 1.22
N TYR A 685 -52.42 8.76 0.68
CA TYR A 685 -51.15 8.34 1.32
C TYR A 685 -50.90 9.07 2.66
N ILE A 686 -51.18 10.37 2.73
CA ILE A 686 -51.04 11.15 3.97
C ILE A 686 -52.08 10.70 5.01
N ASP A 687 -53.35 10.54 4.61
CA ASP A 687 -54.44 10.09 5.49
C ASP A 687 -54.11 8.69 6.10
N ALA A 688 -53.49 7.79 5.33
CA ALA A 688 -53.03 6.48 5.82
C ALA A 688 -51.80 6.55 6.74
N GLN A 689 -50.95 7.56 6.61
CA GLN A 689 -49.74 7.70 7.43
C GLN A 689 -50.09 8.11 8.87
N ASP A 690 -51.13 8.90 9.06
CA ASP A 690 -51.55 9.36 10.38
C ASP A 690 -52.40 8.32 11.13
N ASP A 691 -53.21 7.50 10.44
CA ASP A 691 -53.89 6.32 11.04
C ASP A 691 -52.88 5.28 11.59
N LEU A 692 -51.75 5.08 10.89
CA LEU A 692 -50.65 4.26 11.39
C LEU A 692 -50.05 4.83 12.68
N LYS A 693 -49.69 6.12 12.69
CA LYS A 693 -49.10 6.78 13.88
C LYS A 693 -50.06 6.75 15.07
N GLU A 694 -51.36 6.90 14.85
CA GLU A 694 -52.35 6.81 15.93
C GLU A 694 -52.37 5.42 16.55
N LYS A 695 -52.38 4.35 15.73
CA LYS A 695 -52.37 2.96 16.22
C LYS A 695 -51.07 2.58 16.92
N GLU A 696 -49.91 2.98 16.38
CA GLU A 696 -48.62 2.81 17.05
C GLU A 696 -48.61 3.55 18.40
N SER A 697 -49.03 4.82 18.44
CA SER A 697 -49.08 5.61 19.68
C SER A 697 -50.02 5.03 20.77
N GLN A 698 -51.09 4.34 20.37
CA GLN A 698 -52.00 3.66 21.31
C GLN A 698 -51.39 2.34 21.84
N ALA A 699 -50.81 1.50 20.96
CA ALA A 699 -50.27 0.18 21.32
C ALA A 699 -49.02 0.21 22.22
N TYR A 700 -48.28 1.33 22.27
CA TYR A 700 -47.11 1.49 23.15
C TYR A 700 -47.45 2.09 24.53
N ALA A 701 -48.73 2.40 24.83
CA ALA A 701 -49.11 3.22 25.97
C ALA A 701 -48.96 2.57 27.36
N ASP A 702 -49.04 1.23 27.48
CA ASP A 702 -48.90 0.49 28.75
C ASP A 702 -47.53 -0.22 28.92
N GLY A 703 -46.72 -0.24 27.86
CA GLY A 703 -45.43 -0.92 27.81
C GLY A 703 -45.45 -2.39 27.37
N LYS A 704 -46.59 -2.94 26.90
CA LYS A 704 -46.71 -4.33 26.40
C LYS A 704 -47.69 -4.47 25.22
N ILE A 705 -47.16 -4.40 24.00
CA ILE A 705 -47.92 -4.72 22.78
C ILE A 705 -48.47 -6.15 22.85
N SER A 706 -49.77 -6.32 22.58
CA SER A 706 -50.38 -7.64 22.36
C SER A 706 -50.31 -8.10 20.89
N GLU A 707 -50.50 -9.40 20.65
CA GLU A 707 -50.57 -9.96 19.28
C GLU A 707 -51.75 -9.39 18.46
N GLU A 708 -52.76 -8.84 19.12
CA GLU A 708 -53.90 -8.16 18.48
C GLU A 708 -53.48 -6.78 17.94
N GLU A 709 -52.80 -5.99 18.78
CA GLU A 709 -52.31 -4.65 18.44
C GLU A 709 -51.18 -4.69 17.41
N GLN A 710 -50.28 -5.67 17.51
CA GLN A 710 -49.20 -5.81 16.54
C GLN A 710 -49.72 -6.19 15.14
N ARG A 711 -50.84 -6.93 15.05
CA ARG A 711 -51.55 -7.14 13.78
C ARG A 711 -52.26 -5.88 13.28
N ALA A 712 -52.84 -5.07 14.17
CA ALA A 712 -53.46 -3.80 13.80
C ALA A 712 -52.44 -2.77 13.25
N ILE A 713 -51.21 -2.76 13.78
CA ILE A 713 -50.09 -1.98 13.23
C ILE A 713 -49.70 -2.52 11.85
N GLN A 714 -49.51 -3.82 11.68
CA GLN A 714 -49.11 -4.41 10.39
C GLN A 714 -50.15 -4.18 9.27
N ASP A 715 -51.44 -4.26 9.57
CA ASP A 715 -52.53 -3.94 8.62
C ASP A 715 -52.54 -2.47 8.21
N ALA A 716 -52.22 -1.54 9.12
CA ALA A 716 -52.05 -0.13 8.80
C ALA A 716 -50.78 0.15 7.98
N GLN A 717 -49.65 -0.51 8.29
CA GLN A 717 -48.41 -0.42 7.52
C GLN A 717 -48.58 -0.93 6.08
N ALA A 718 -49.33 -2.02 5.89
CA ALA A 718 -49.64 -2.54 4.55
C ALA A 718 -50.45 -1.54 3.71
N LYS A 719 -51.48 -0.93 4.28
CA LYS A 719 -52.35 0.06 3.61
C LYS A 719 -51.61 1.35 3.28
N LEU A 720 -50.65 1.76 4.11
CA LEU A 720 -49.79 2.90 3.86
C LEU A 720 -48.94 2.71 2.59
N GLU A 721 -48.28 1.56 2.44
CA GLU A 721 -47.46 1.28 1.26
C GLU A 721 -48.30 1.04 -0.01
N GLU A 722 -49.51 0.48 0.08
CA GLU A 722 -50.43 0.41 -1.07
C GLU A 722 -50.84 1.80 -1.57
N ALA A 723 -51.21 2.70 -0.65
CA ALA A 723 -51.56 4.09 -0.99
C ALA A 723 -50.38 4.86 -1.61
N LYS A 724 -49.17 4.63 -1.11
CA LYS A 724 -47.91 5.21 -1.60
C LYS A 724 -47.61 4.82 -3.05
N GLN A 725 -47.65 3.53 -3.36
CA GLN A 725 -47.36 3.01 -4.72
C GLN A 725 -48.34 3.58 -5.75
N ASN A 726 -49.62 3.74 -5.38
CA ASN A 726 -50.63 4.36 -6.25
C ASN A 726 -50.33 5.85 -6.52
N ALA A 727 -49.95 6.62 -5.50
CA ALA A 727 -49.55 8.02 -5.65
C ALA A 727 -48.32 8.19 -6.55
N GLU A 728 -47.27 7.39 -6.36
CA GLU A 728 -46.06 7.41 -7.19
C GLU A 728 -46.31 7.00 -8.65
N LEU A 729 -47.26 6.08 -8.89
CA LEU A 729 -47.64 5.65 -10.24
C LEU A 729 -48.45 6.73 -10.98
N LYS A 730 -49.31 7.46 -10.27
CA LYS A 730 -50.07 8.59 -10.84
C LYS A 730 -49.16 9.78 -11.17
N ALA A 731 -48.23 10.14 -10.27
CA ALA A 731 -47.26 11.21 -10.50
C ALA A 731 -46.42 10.99 -11.77
N ARG A 732 -45.80 9.81 -11.92
CA ARG A 732 -45.00 9.44 -13.10
C ARG A 732 -45.78 9.49 -14.43
N ASN A 733 -47.08 9.22 -14.40
CA ASN A 733 -47.94 9.30 -15.60
C ASN A 733 -48.31 10.74 -16.00
N ALA A 734 -48.28 11.71 -15.09
CA ALA A 734 -48.45 13.13 -15.42
C ALA A 734 -47.16 13.68 -16.06
N GLU A 735 -46.01 13.43 -15.44
CA GLU A 735 -44.68 13.83 -15.91
C GLU A 735 -44.39 13.34 -17.34
N LYS A 736 -44.61 12.04 -17.60
CA LYS A 736 -44.31 11.42 -18.90
C LYS A 736 -45.12 12.00 -20.06
N LYS A 737 -46.27 12.63 -19.79
CA LYS A 737 -47.08 13.37 -20.79
C LYS A 737 -46.57 14.80 -21.03
N ALA A 738 -46.00 15.45 -20.02
CA ALA A 738 -45.45 16.80 -20.16
C ALA A 738 -44.21 16.80 -21.07
N ASN A 739 -43.26 15.88 -20.83
CA ASN A 739 -41.96 15.87 -21.51
C ASN A 739 -42.08 15.66 -23.04
N ALA A 740 -43.03 14.83 -23.48
CA ALA A 740 -43.26 14.53 -24.91
C ALA A 740 -43.68 15.75 -25.76
N TYR A 741 -44.16 16.84 -25.13
CA TYR A 741 -44.47 18.10 -25.82
C TYR A 741 -43.20 18.96 -26.04
N THR A 742 -42.25 18.89 -25.11
CA THR A 742 -41.05 19.74 -25.07
C THR A 742 -40.04 19.36 -26.16
N ASP A 743 -39.79 18.06 -26.37
CA ASP A 743 -38.71 17.57 -27.23
C ASP A 743 -38.86 17.96 -28.71
N ASN A 744 -40.10 17.94 -29.24
CA ASN A 744 -40.36 18.33 -30.62
C ASN A 744 -40.03 19.82 -30.86
N LYS A 745 -40.23 20.69 -29.86
CA LYS A 745 -39.96 22.13 -29.97
C LYS A 745 -38.47 22.47 -30.04
N VAL A 746 -37.60 21.67 -29.42
CA VAL A 746 -36.14 21.89 -29.46
C VAL A 746 -35.60 21.60 -30.86
N LYS A 747 -36.12 20.55 -31.51
CA LYS A 747 -35.57 19.99 -32.76
C LYS A 747 -35.61 20.94 -33.95
N GLU A 748 -36.69 21.71 -34.09
CA GLU A 748 -36.87 22.69 -35.17
C GLU A 748 -35.91 23.91 -35.04
N SER A 749 -35.61 24.31 -33.80
CA SER A 749 -34.75 25.47 -33.50
C SER A 749 -33.31 25.28 -33.99
N THR A 750 -32.76 24.07 -33.79
CA THR A 750 -31.34 23.76 -34.08
C THR A 750 -31.00 23.84 -35.58
N ASP A 751 -31.93 23.50 -36.47
CA ASP A 751 -31.68 23.50 -37.92
C ASP A 751 -31.81 24.87 -38.57
N ALA A 752 -32.58 25.79 -37.99
CA ALA A 752 -32.59 27.20 -38.39
C ALA A 752 -31.24 27.89 -38.10
N GLN A 753 -30.62 27.58 -36.96
CA GLN A 753 -29.29 28.09 -36.61
C GLN A 753 -28.20 27.56 -37.56
N ARG A 754 -28.22 26.26 -37.89
CA ARG A 754 -27.20 25.64 -38.77
C ARG A 754 -27.06 26.34 -40.12
N LYS A 755 -28.17 26.60 -40.83
CA LYS A 755 -28.13 27.32 -42.13
C LYS A 755 -27.57 28.74 -42.01
N THR A 756 -27.81 29.40 -40.87
CA THR A 756 -27.39 30.79 -40.63
C THR A 756 -25.88 30.90 -40.45
N LEU A 757 -25.24 30.00 -39.69
CA LEU A 757 -23.78 29.98 -39.53
C LEU A 757 -23.06 29.76 -40.88
N THR A 758 -23.59 28.90 -41.76
CA THR A 758 -22.97 28.60 -43.06
C THR A 758 -22.85 29.85 -43.95
N ARG A 759 -23.85 30.76 -43.92
CA ARG A 759 -23.79 32.03 -44.69
C ARG A 759 -22.72 32.97 -44.13
N TYR A 760 -22.64 33.14 -42.82
CA TYR A 760 -21.63 34.02 -42.21
C TYR A 760 -20.19 33.53 -42.40
N GLY A 761 -19.95 32.21 -42.36
CA GLY A 761 -18.64 31.64 -42.65
C GLY A 761 -18.12 32.01 -44.06
N SER A 762 -19.01 32.08 -45.05
CA SER A 762 -18.65 32.52 -46.41
C SER A 762 -18.24 33.99 -46.48
N GLN A 763 -18.96 34.88 -45.78
CA GLN A 763 -18.63 36.32 -45.73
C GLN A 763 -17.27 36.58 -45.07
N ILE A 764 -16.96 35.88 -43.97
CA ILE A 764 -15.72 36.06 -43.20
C ILE A 764 -14.48 35.73 -44.05
N ILE A 765 -14.53 34.67 -44.87
CA ILE A 765 -13.45 34.27 -45.79
C ILE A 765 -13.17 35.36 -46.84
N GLN A 766 -14.19 36.13 -47.24
CA GLN A 766 -14.05 37.20 -48.22
C GLN A 766 -13.40 38.45 -47.59
N ASN A 767 -13.85 38.86 -46.41
CA ASN A 767 -13.23 39.95 -45.64
C ASN A 767 -11.76 39.66 -45.28
N GLY A 768 -11.43 38.40 -44.97
CA GLY A 768 -10.06 37.96 -44.70
C GLY A 768 -9.09 38.17 -45.87
N LYS A 769 -9.58 38.26 -47.12
CA LYS A 769 -8.73 38.60 -48.29
C LYS A 769 -8.45 40.09 -48.41
N GLU A 770 -9.39 40.97 -48.04
CA GLU A 770 -9.15 42.42 -48.06
C GLU A 770 -8.21 42.88 -46.94
N ILE A 771 -8.36 42.33 -45.73
CA ILE A 771 -7.50 42.65 -44.59
C ILE A 771 -6.02 42.35 -44.91
N LYS A 772 -5.76 41.22 -45.56
CA LYS A 772 -4.42 40.77 -45.96
C LYS A 772 -3.72 41.69 -46.99
N LEU A 773 -4.44 42.66 -47.56
CA LEU A 773 -3.91 43.67 -48.48
C LEU A 773 -3.64 45.05 -47.83
N ARG A 774 -4.02 45.27 -46.56
CA ARG A 774 -3.73 46.52 -45.84
C ARG A 774 -2.52 46.41 -44.90
N THR A 775 -2.44 45.34 -44.10
CA THR A 775 -1.39 45.14 -43.08
C THR A 775 0.02 45.33 -43.63
N THR A 776 0.29 44.85 -44.85
CA THR A 776 1.60 44.88 -45.51
C THR A 776 2.14 46.27 -45.89
N LYS A 777 1.41 47.37 -45.62
CA LYS A 777 1.87 48.73 -45.93
C LYS A 777 1.99 49.66 -44.71
N GLU A 778 1.30 49.39 -43.61
CA GLU A 778 1.32 50.29 -42.45
C GLU A 778 2.42 49.90 -41.43
N GLU A 779 2.62 48.60 -41.17
CA GLU A 779 3.65 48.12 -40.23
C GLU A 779 5.08 48.43 -40.71
N PHE A 780 5.36 48.30 -42.02
CA PHE A 780 6.67 48.61 -42.61
C PHE A 780 7.07 50.10 -42.45
N ASN A 781 6.10 51.01 -42.31
CA ASN A 781 6.36 52.44 -42.13
C ASN A 781 6.50 52.86 -40.65
N ALA A 782 6.15 51.99 -39.70
CA ALA A 782 6.31 52.27 -38.27
C ALA A 782 7.76 52.06 -37.80
N THR A 783 8.35 50.90 -38.13
CA THR A 783 9.69 50.49 -37.65
C THR A 783 10.79 51.48 -38.04
N ASN A 784 10.65 52.14 -39.21
CA ASN A 784 11.64 53.06 -39.75
C ASN A 784 11.65 54.45 -39.05
N ARG A 785 10.66 54.76 -38.19
CA ARG A 785 10.62 56.01 -37.41
C ARG A 785 11.36 55.92 -36.07
N THR A 786 11.27 54.78 -35.38
CA THR A 786 11.84 54.62 -34.02
C THR A 786 13.36 54.76 -34.04
N LEU A 787 14.02 54.21 -35.07
CA LEU A 787 15.48 54.29 -35.22
C LEU A 787 15.98 55.72 -35.50
N SER A 788 15.17 56.56 -36.15
CA SER A 788 15.50 57.98 -36.40
C SER A 788 15.36 58.86 -35.15
N ASN A 789 14.56 58.47 -34.16
CA ASN A 789 14.37 59.25 -32.93
C ASN A 789 15.51 59.03 -31.92
N ILE A 790 15.95 57.78 -31.74
CA ILE A 790 17.03 57.43 -30.80
C ILE A 790 18.37 58.11 -31.18
N LEU A 791 18.60 58.37 -32.48
CA LEU A 791 19.80 59.07 -32.95
C LEU A 791 19.76 60.60 -32.71
N ASN A 792 18.58 61.19 -32.48
CA ASN A 792 18.42 62.63 -32.24
C ASN A 792 18.56 63.03 -30.76
N GLU A 793 18.24 62.14 -29.83
CA GLU A 793 18.15 62.47 -28.39
C GLU A 793 19.52 62.67 -27.71
N ILE A 794 20.60 62.15 -28.33
CA ILE A 794 21.98 62.28 -27.84
C ILE A 794 22.57 63.70 -28.08
N VAL A 795 21.94 64.54 -28.91
CA VAL A 795 22.50 65.84 -29.34
C VAL A 795 21.97 67.04 -28.54
N GLN A 796 20.87 66.93 -27.78
CA GLN A 796 20.23 68.08 -27.12
C GLN A 796 20.16 67.99 -25.58
N ASN A 797 21.31 67.91 -24.90
CA ASN A 797 21.35 68.23 -23.46
C ASN A 797 22.69 68.79 -22.90
N VAL A 798 23.67 69.15 -23.76
CA VAL A 798 24.97 69.68 -23.29
C VAL A 798 25.51 70.84 -24.15
N THR A 799 24.87 72.01 -24.09
CA THR A 799 25.54 73.35 -23.98
C THR A 799 24.51 74.48 -24.06
N ASP A 800 24.63 75.46 -23.17
CA ASP A 800 23.85 76.69 -23.22
C ASP A 800 24.63 77.79 -23.98
N GLY A 801 24.01 78.41 -24.99
CA GLY A 801 24.51 79.65 -25.62
C GLY A 801 25.14 79.58 -27.03
N THR A 802 25.28 78.42 -27.68
CA THR A 802 25.81 78.33 -29.07
C THR A 802 25.07 77.26 -29.88
N THR A 803 24.81 77.51 -31.18
CA THR A 803 24.11 76.56 -32.06
C THR A 803 24.85 76.39 -33.39
N ILE A 804 25.01 75.14 -33.84
CA ILE A 804 25.51 74.82 -35.20
C ILE A 804 24.34 74.35 -36.06
N ARG A 805 24.27 74.82 -37.30
CA ARG A 805 23.44 74.24 -38.36
C ARG A 805 24.31 73.49 -39.36
N TYR A 806 23.89 72.27 -39.64
CA TYR A 806 24.44 71.40 -40.69
C TYR A 806 23.50 71.44 -41.90
N ASP A 807 24.01 71.10 -43.08
CA ASP A 807 23.19 70.79 -44.24
C ASP A 807 22.76 69.32 -44.29
N ASP A 808 21.94 68.98 -45.28
CA ASP A 808 21.36 67.65 -45.48
C ASP A 808 22.40 66.54 -45.79
N ASN A 809 23.69 66.89 -45.94
CA ASN A 809 24.81 65.96 -46.09
C ASN A 809 25.69 65.87 -44.83
N GLY A 810 25.30 66.54 -43.73
CA GLY A 810 26.02 66.51 -42.45
C GLY A 810 27.23 67.45 -42.36
N VAL A 811 27.37 68.43 -43.26
CA VAL A 811 28.45 69.43 -43.20
C VAL A 811 27.97 70.68 -42.47
N ALA A 812 28.77 71.16 -41.49
CA ALA A 812 28.43 72.36 -40.72
C ALA A 812 28.48 73.62 -41.60
N GLN A 813 27.34 74.26 -41.84
CA GLN A 813 27.24 75.47 -42.68
C GLN A 813 27.23 76.78 -41.88
N ALA A 814 26.78 76.78 -40.61
CA ALA A 814 26.80 77.98 -39.77
C ALA A 814 26.94 77.68 -38.28
N LEU A 815 27.84 78.42 -37.62
CA LEU A 815 27.95 78.53 -36.16
C LEU A 815 27.34 79.87 -35.74
N ASN A 816 26.33 79.87 -34.87
CA ASN A 816 25.71 81.09 -34.37
C ASN A 816 25.78 81.14 -32.84
N VAL A 817 26.29 82.25 -32.30
CA VAL A 817 26.59 82.41 -30.87
C VAL A 817 25.61 83.39 -30.25
N GLY A 818 25.00 83.02 -29.12
CA GLY A 818 24.05 83.87 -28.42
C GLY A 818 24.69 85.12 -27.78
N PRO A 819 23.91 86.12 -27.34
CA PRO A 819 24.42 87.39 -26.79
C PRO A 819 25.27 87.32 -25.50
N ARG A 820 25.65 86.11 -25.04
CA ARG A 820 26.48 85.85 -23.86
C ARG A 820 27.87 85.28 -24.20
N GLY A 821 28.16 85.00 -25.47
CA GLY A 821 29.49 84.58 -25.94
C GLY A 821 29.89 83.15 -25.54
N ILE A 822 31.14 82.80 -25.86
CA ILE A 822 31.76 81.50 -25.56
C ILE A 822 32.77 81.66 -24.41
N ARG A 823 32.76 80.73 -23.46
CA ARG A 823 33.69 80.70 -22.32
C ARG A 823 34.81 79.71 -22.59
N LEU A 824 36.05 80.18 -22.64
CA LEU A 824 37.25 79.36 -22.88
C LEU A 824 38.10 79.29 -21.60
N ASN A 825 38.74 78.14 -21.36
CA ASN A 825 39.63 77.93 -20.22
C ASN A 825 40.85 77.09 -20.67
N ALA A 826 42.06 77.65 -20.58
CA ALA A 826 43.32 76.92 -20.79
C ALA A 826 44.50 77.72 -20.21
N ASP A 827 45.43 77.03 -19.55
CA ASP A 827 46.57 77.64 -18.82
C ASP A 827 47.65 78.28 -19.74
N LYS A 828 47.43 78.32 -21.06
CA LYS A 828 48.34 78.92 -22.06
C LYS A 828 47.58 79.55 -23.23
N ILE A 829 46.78 80.60 -22.96
CA ILE A 829 46.30 81.51 -24.00
C ILE A 829 46.97 82.87 -23.82
N ASP A 830 47.78 83.27 -24.81
CA ASP A 830 48.34 84.61 -24.92
C ASP A 830 47.37 85.50 -25.71
N ILE A 831 46.93 86.62 -25.12
CA ILE A 831 46.04 87.60 -25.76
C ILE A 831 46.62 89.01 -25.57
N ASN A 832 47.25 89.51 -26.62
CA ASN A 832 47.68 90.91 -26.71
C ASN A 832 46.47 91.84 -26.86
N GLY A 833 45.99 92.44 -25.75
CA GLY A 833 44.82 93.32 -25.82
C GLY A 833 44.29 93.89 -24.50
N ASN A 834 45.08 94.76 -23.86
CA ASN A 834 44.67 95.90 -23.01
C ASN A 834 43.12 96.09 -22.86
N ARG A 835 42.49 95.98 -21.67
CA ARG A 835 42.85 96.65 -20.41
C ARG A 835 42.05 96.09 -19.20
N GLU A 836 42.64 96.13 -18.00
CA GLU A 836 41.99 96.02 -16.66
C GLU A 836 41.25 94.71 -16.25
N ILE A 837 42.00 93.78 -15.63
CA ILE A 837 41.54 92.94 -14.49
C ILE A 837 42.63 93.01 -13.40
N ASN A 838 42.25 93.13 -12.12
CA ASN A 838 43.22 93.46 -11.06
C ASN A 838 42.92 92.80 -9.68
N LEU A 839 43.72 91.79 -9.33
CA LEU A 839 44.21 91.36 -7.99
C LEU A 839 43.30 90.94 -6.80
N LEU A 840 43.80 89.90 -6.11
CA LEU A 840 43.77 89.55 -4.67
C LEU A 840 42.49 89.05 -3.93
N ILE A 841 42.49 87.74 -3.62
CA ILE A 841 42.62 87.14 -2.26
C ILE A 841 42.07 87.96 -1.07
N GLN A 842 41.10 87.43 -0.29
CA GLN A 842 41.29 86.77 1.04
C GLN A 842 39.94 86.39 1.75
N ASN A 843 40.02 85.63 2.85
CA ASN A 843 39.03 85.47 3.94
C ASN A 843 37.74 84.62 3.72
N MET A 844 37.91 83.31 3.51
CA MET A 844 36.96 82.31 4.04
C MET A 844 37.18 82.13 5.55
N ARG A 845 36.69 83.04 6.40
CA ARG A 845 36.88 82.92 7.87
C ARG A 845 35.65 83.15 8.75
N ASP A 846 34.53 83.59 8.19
CA ASP A 846 33.30 83.84 8.92
C ASP A 846 32.10 83.23 8.19
N LYS A 847 31.14 82.69 8.98
CA LYS A 847 29.82 82.19 8.56
C LYS A 847 29.77 80.84 7.80
N VAL A 848 30.34 79.80 8.42
CA VAL A 848 29.50 78.61 8.68
C VAL A 848 28.60 78.97 9.86
N ASP A 849 27.31 78.66 9.81
CA ASP A 849 26.35 79.09 10.85
C ASP A 849 26.18 78.08 12.00
N LYS A 850 25.26 78.34 12.92
CA LYS A 850 25.15 77.66 14.23
C LYS A 850 24.37 76.34 14.20
N THR A 851 24.57 75.50 13.18
CA THR A 851 24.28 74.06 13.32
C THR A 851 25.16 73.20 12.41
N ASP A 852 25.55 72.06 12.96
CA ASP A 852 25.98 70.81 12.31
C ASP A 852 27.34 70.70 11.57
N ILE A 853 28.29 70.14 12.35
CA ILE A 853 29.28 69.11 11.99
C ILE A 853 30.33 69.45 10.91
N VAL A 854 31.55 69.73 11.39
CA VAL A 854 32.80 69.40 10.66
C VAL A 854 33.29 68.03 11.13
N ASN A 855 33.66 67.15 10.21
CA ASN A 855 34.41 65.93 10.53
C ASN A 855 35.50 65.64 9.49
N SER A 856 36.43 66.59 9.33
CA SER A 856 37.60 66.48 8.45
C SER A 856 38.67 65.57 9.07
N LEU A 857 38.61 64.28 8.75
CA LEU A 857 39.64 63.30 9.11
C LEU A 857 40.90 63.53 8.24
N ASN A 858 41.86 64.28 8.77
CA ASN A 858 43.04 64.76 8.03
C ASN A 858 44.17 63.72 8.06
N LEU A 859 44.44 63.07 6.93
CA LEU A 859 45.54 62.11 6.74
C LEU A 859 46.73 62.79 6.07
N SER A 860 47.92 62.73 6.69
CA SER A 860 49.17 63.08 6.01
C SER A 860 49.64 61.93 5.09
N ARG A 861 50.65 62.19 4.25
CA ARG A 861 51.10 61.22 3.24
C ARG A 861 51.92 60.06 3.80
N GLU A 862 52.28 60.10 5.08
CA GLU A 862 53.00 59.04 5.80
C GLU A 862 52.06 58.00 6.45
N GLY A 863 50.76 58.28 6.55
CA GLY A 863 49.77 57.41 7.23
C GLY A 863 49.51 57.81 8.69
N LEU A 864 48.60 57.07 9.34
CA LEU A 864 48.06 57.41 10.66
C LEU A 864 48.41 56.33 11.69
N ASP A 865 49.23 56.70 12.68
CA ASP A 865 49.52 55.89 13.87
C ASP A 865 48.90 56.56 15.12
N ILE A 866 48.09 55.82 15.88
CA ILE A 866 47.40 56.30 17.08
C ILE A 866 47.76 55.41 18.26
N ASN A 867 48.63 55.93 19.13
CA ASN A 867 49.00 55.25 20.37
C ASN A 867 47.91 55.41 21.45
N VAL A 868 47.03 54.41 21.55
CA VAL A 868 45.86 54.41 22.46
C VAL A 868 46.18 54.46 23.96
N ASN A 869 47.42 54.24 24.37
CA ASN A 869 47.85 54.28 25.79
C ASN A 869 47.73 55.67 26.45
N ARG A 870 47.32 56.71 25.71
CA ARG A 870 47.11 58.08 26.21
C ARG A 870 45.75 58.68 25.80
N ILE A 871 44.91 57.96 25.07
CA ILE A 871 43.67 58.49 24.50
C ILE A 871 42.51 57.56 24.87
N GLY A 872 41.64 58.03 25.77
CA GLY A 872 40.36 57.39 26.04
C GLY A 872 39.27 58.02 25.16
N ILE A 873 38.54 57.21 24.40
CA ILE A 873 37.37 57.66 23.63
C ILE A 873 36.13 57.31 24.46
N LYS A 874 35.43 58.33 24.97
CA LYS A 874 34.12 58.17 25.61
C LYS A 874 33.06 58.96 24.85
N GLY A 875 31.94 58.31 24.53
CA GLY A 875 30.79 58.93 23.86
C GLY A 875 29.48 58.42 24.44
N GLY A 876 28.43 59.26 24.38
CA GLY A 876 27.14 58.99 25.02
C GLY A 876 27.04 59.52 26.45
N ASP A 877 26.06 59.03 27.20
CA ASP A 877 25.75 59.45 28.58
C ASP A 877 25.75 58.27 29.57
N ASN A 878 25.40 58.51 30.83
CA ASN A 878 25.38 57.47 31.87
C ASN A 878 24.36 56.35 31.61
N ASN A 879 23.33 56.59 30.80
CA ASN A 879 22.31 55.62 30.45
C ASN A 879 22.61 54.91 29.12
N ARG A 880 23.53 55.41 28.30
CA ARG A 880 24.00 54.76 27.06
C ARG A 880 25.36 55.31 26.62
N TYR A 881 26.43 54.53 26.84
CA TYR A 881 27.81 54.93 26.51
C TYR A 881 28.59 53.89 25.69
N VAL A 882 29.65 54.39 25.05
CA VAL A 882 30.84 53.65 24.64
C VAL A 882 32.05 54.25 25.35
N GLN A 883 32.95 53.40 25.85
CA GLN A 883 34.22 53.78 26.46
C GLN A 883 35.34 52.85 25.96
N ILE A 884 36.30 53.41 25.24
CA ILE A 884 37.52 52.74 24.77
C ILE A 884 38.68 53.35 25.55
N GLN A 885 39.45 52.54 26.27
CA GLN A 885 40.58 53.01 27.07
C GLN A 885 41.58 51.88 27.34
N ASN A 886 42.87 52.11 27.03
CA ASN A 886 43.96 51.15 27.21
C ASN A 886 43.67 49.79 26.53
N ASP A 887 43.51 48.73 27.34
CA ASP A 887 43.22 47.35 26.97
C ASP A 887 41.72 47.02 26.96
N SER A 888 40.85 48.01 27.21
CA SER A 888 39.41 47.83 27.43
C SER A 888 38.54 48.56 26.40
N ILE A 889 37.51 47.87 25.93
CA ILE A 889 36.40 48.44 25.15
C ILE A 889 35.10 48.03 25.83
N GLU A 890 34.32 48.98 26.33
CA GLU A 890 33.06 48.76 27.02
C GLU A 890 31.92 49.56 26.38
N LEU A 891 30.79 48.90 26.15
CA LEU A 891 29.53 49.51 25.70
C LEU A 891 28.45 49.16 26.71
N GLY A 892 27.84 50.16 27.36
CA GLY A 892 26.94 49.93 28.47
C GLY A 892 25.83 50.95 28.62
N GLY A 893 24.93 50.68 29.57
CA GLY A 893 23.79 51.52 29.89
C GLY A 893 22.48 50.76 30.09
N ILE A 894 21.41 51.53 30.31
CA ILE A 894 20.07 51.03 30.61
C ILE A 894 19.33 50.81 29.29
N VAL A 895 18.98 49.56 28.99
CA VAL A 895 18.26 49.19 27.76
C VAL A 895 17.06 48.32 28.05
N GLN A 896 16.02 48.47 27.25
CA GLN A 896 14.83 47.63 27.31
C GLN A 896 14.91 46.52 26.26
N ARG A 897 14.66 45.27 26.66
CA ARG A 897 14.76 44.07 25.83
C ARG A 897 13.58 43.14 26.07
N THR A 898 13.32 42.22 25.14
CA THR A 898 12.33 41.15 25.28
C THR A 898 13.01 39.81 25.05
N TRP A 899 12.80 38.84 25.96
CA TRP A 899 13.35 37.49 25.89
C TRP A 899 12.26 36.46 26.23
N ARG A 900 12.07 35.45 25.37
CA ARG A 900 10.96 34.48 25.45
C ARG A 900 9.60 35.12 25.80
N GLY A 901 9.26 36.23 25.14
CA GLY A 901 8.04 37.01 25.35
C GLY A 901 8.01 37.95 26.56
N LYS A 902 8.92 37.81 27.53
CA LYS A 902 9.00 38.68 28.71
C LYS A 902 9.87 39.92 28.42
N ARG A 903 9.34 41.11 28.68
CA ARG A 903 10.03 42.41 28.49
C ARG A 903 10.62 42.89 29.81
N SER A 904 11.87 43.35 29.80
CA SER A 904 12.61 43.89 30.95
C SER A 904 13.40 45.14 30.57
N THR A 905 13.68 46.00 31.55
CA THR A 905 14.58 47.15 31.41
C THR A 905 15.74 46.92 32.36
N ASP A 906 16.95 46.76 31.81
CA ASP A 906 18.13 46.28 32.54
C ASP A 906 19.31 47.23 32.35
N ASP A 907 20.08 47.47 33.41
CA ASP A 907 21.43 48.03 33.32
C ASP A 907 22.43 46.94 32.93
N ILE A 908 23.11 47.12 31.80
CA ILE A 908 24.00 46.12 31.22
C ILE A 908 25.30 46.75 30.71
N PHE A 909 26.33 45.92 30.53
CA PHE A 909 27.43 46.26 29.63
C PHE A 909 27.93 45.05 28.84
N THR A 910 28.57 45.33 27.71
CA THR A 910 29.37 44.39 26.93
C THR A 910 30.81 44.92 26.91
N ARG A 911 31.78 44.12 27.38
CA ARG A 911 33.18 44.54 27.51
C ARG A 911 34.14 43.53 26.90
N LEU A 912 35.02 43.99 26.03
CA LEU A 912 36.27 43.29 25.68
C LEU A 912 37.39 43.78 26.61
N LYS A 913 38.01 42.87 27.38
CA LYS A 913 39.20 43.11 28.22
C LYS A 913 39.83 41.77 28.61
N ASP A 914 41.09 41.73 29.03
CA ASP A 914 41.72 40.57 29.69
C ASP A 914 41.50 39.24 28.93
N GLY A 915 41.65 39.27 27.60
CA GLY A 915 41.50 38.09 26.72
C GLY A 915 40.07 37.55 26.56
N HIS A 916 39.04 38.22 27.09
CA HIS A 916 37.65 37.76 27.04
C HIS A 916 36.65 38.85 26.65
N LEU A 917 35.51 38.41 26.11
CA LEU A 917 34.32 39.24 25.88
C LEU A 917 33.29 38.92 26.98
N ARG A 918 32.95 39.90 27.81
CA ARG A 918 31.97 39.76 28.90
C ARG A 918 30.67 40.48 28.55
N PHE A 919 29.55 39.77 28.69
CA PHE A 919 28.21 40.35 28.78
C PHE A 919 27.79 40.36 30.25
N ARG A 920 27.43 41.53 30.77
CA ARG A 920 27.02 41.73 32.15
C ARG A 920 25.59 42.27 32.19
N ASN A 921 24.73 41.70 33.02
CA ASN A 921 23.49 42.35 33.45
C ASN A 921 23.62 42.66 34.94
N ASN A 922 23.76 43.95 35.28
CA ASN A 922 23.88 44.40 36.67
C ASN A 922 22.56 44.23 37.42
N THR A 923 21.43 44.56 36.79
CA THR A 923 20.07 44.42 37.35
C THR A 923 19.73 42.98 37.74
N ALA A 924 20.13 41.99 36.92
CA ALA A 924 19.82 40.58 37.12
C ALA A 924 20.95 39.75 37.77
N GLY A 925 22.04 40.38 38.21
CA GLY A 925 23.16 39.70 38.88
C GLY A 925 24.03 38.79 38.01
N GLY A 926 23.60 38.39 36.80
CA GLY A 926 24.33 37.48 35.91
C GLY A 926 25.51 38.08 35.12
N SER A 927 26.44 37.21 34.72
CA SER A 927 27.48 37.47 33.72
C SER A 927 27.59 36.29 32.76
N LEU A 928 28.03 36.56 31.53
CA LEU A 928 28.47 35.57 30.56
C LEU A 928 29.82 36.02 30.02
N TYR A 929 30.78 35.11 29.95
CA TYR A 929 32.13 35.32 29.45
C TYR A 929 32.35 34.44 28.23
N MET A 930 33.03 34.98 27.22
CA MET A 930 33.53 34.25 26.06
C MET A 930 35.05 34.42 26.01
N SER A 931 35.79 33.32 26.05
CA SER A 931 37.27 33.28 26.06
C SER A 931 37.78 32.16 25.16
N HIS A 932 39.10 31.96 25.08
CA HIS A 932 39.68 30.87 24.30
C HIS A 932 39.34 29.46 24.84
N PHE A 933 38.93 29.35 26.11
CA PHE A 933 38.40 28.12 26.71
C PHE A 933 36.96 27.82 26.29
N GLY A 934 36.17 28.85 25.93
CA GLY A 934 34.78 28.68 25.55
C GLY A 934 33.83 29.77 26.06
N ILE A 935 32.63 29.35 26.42
CA ILE A 935 31.55 30.20 26.96
C ILE A 935 31.23 29.74 28.38
N SER A 936 31.21 30.65 29.35
CA SER A 936 30.96 30.34 30.76
C SER A 936 30.20 31.45 31.48
N THR A 937 29.47 31.14 32.55
CA THR A 937 28.93 32.16 33.46
C THR A 937 29.96 32.70 34.47
N TYR A 938 31.14 32.09 34.54
CA TYR A 938 32.33 32.51 35.28
C TYR A 938 33.46 32.86 34.29
N ILE A 939 34.57 33.46 34.77
CA ILE A 939 35.65 33.93 33.89
C ILE A 939 36.55 32.79 33.38
N ASP A 940 36.89 31.84 34.26
CA ASP A 940 37.84 30.76 34.00
C ASP A 940 37.16 29.37 33.80
N GLY A 941 35.83 29.34 33.62
CA GLY A 941 35.04 28.11 33.52
C GLY A 941 34.72 27.46 34.87
N GLU A 942 35.70 27.36 35.75
CA GLU A 942 35.55 26.90 37.13
C GLU A 942 35.11 28.05 38.06
N GLY A 943 34.32 27.72 39.08
CA GLY A 943 33.91 28.65 40.14
C GLY A 943 34.76 28.49 41.40
N GLU A 944 34.40 29.21 42.46
CA GLU A 944 35.01 29.05 43.78
C GLU A 944 34.79 27.61 44.29
N ASP A 945 35.79 27.08 45.02
CA ASP A 945 35.87 25.69 45.51
C ASP A 945 35.68 24.59 44.44
N GLY A 946 35.90 24.90 43.16
CA GLY A 946 35.73 23.95 42.05
C GLY A 946 34.27 23.67 41.68
N GLY A 947 33.31 24.42 42.25
CA GLY A 947 31.91 24.36 41.85
C GLY A 947 31.74 24.97 40.46
N SER A 948 31.45 24.13 39.46
CA SER A 948 31.49 24.59 38.06
C SER A 948 30.38 25.60 37.72
N SER A 949 30.62 26.34 36.65
CA SER A 949 29.66 27.26 36.06
C SER A 949 28.70 26.55 35.10
N GLY A 950 27.86 27.31 34.39
CA GLY A 950 27.26 26.80 33.15
C GLY A 950 28.27 27.01 32.01
N THR A 951 28.83 25.93 31.47
CA THR A 951 29.87 25.99 30.42
C THR A 951 29.45 25.35 29.10
N ILE A 952 29.97 25.94 28.03
CA ILE A 952 30.36 25.21 26.82
C ILE A 952 31.87 25.37 26.73
N GLN A 953 32.61 24.28 26.90
CA GLN A 953 34.06 24.23 26.90
C GLN A 953 34.54 23.67 25.56
N TRP A 954 35.50 24.36 24.94
CA TRP A 954 36.22 23.89 23.76
C TRP A 954 37.59 23.34 24.19
N TRP A 955 38.13 22.43 23.37
CA TRP A 955 39.43 21.78 23.58
C TRP A 955 39.48 20.86 24.82
N ASP A 956 38.33 20.46 25.37
CA ASP A 956 38.27 19.42 26.40
C ASP A 956 38.70 18.06 25.82
N LYS A 957 39.45 17.29 26.61
CA LYS A 957 39.96 15.95 26.26
C LYS A 957 39.37 14.84 27.12
N THR A 958 38.55 15.19 28.12
CA THR A 958 38.05 14.27 29.16
C THR A 958 37.30 13.06 28.58
N TYR A 959 36.63 13.24 27.44
CA TYR A 959 35.85 12.22 26.74
C TYR A 959 36.46 11.84 25.37
N SER A 960 37.78 11.96 25.22
CA SER A 960 38.49 11.66 23.97
C SER A 960 39.65 10.68 24.21
N ASP A 961 39.41 9.39 23.99
CA ASP A 961 40.41 8.32 24.16
C ASP A 961 41.67 8.53 23.30
N SER A 962 41.52 9.22 22.16
CA SER A 962 42.62 9.61 21.27
C SER A 962 43.42 10.83 21.75
N GLY A 963 43.03 11.42 22.88
CA GLY A 963 43.63 12.66 23.41
C GLY A 963 43.38 13.89 22.52
N MET A 964 42.37 13.84 21.64
CA MET A 964 42.02 14.93 20.74
C MET A 964 41.10 15.94 21.42
N ASN A 965 41.03 17.14 20.82
CA ASN A 965 40.28 18.27 21.34
C ASN A 965 38.79 18.17 20.96
N GLY A 966 37.91 18.01 21.95
CA GLY A 966 36.45 17.97 21.79
C GLY A 966 35.74 19.27 22.22
N ILE A 967 34.41 19.16 22.36
CA ILE A 967 33.53 20.20 22.93
C ILE A 967 32.66 19.54 23.99
N THR A 968 32.62 20.11 25.19
CA THR A 968 31.85 19.60 26.33
C THR A 968 30.87 20.66 26.82
N ILE A 969 29.61 20.29 27.03
CA ILE A 969 28.59 21.15 27.64
C ILE A 969 28.36 20.65 29.08
N ASN A 970 28.54 21.52 30.07
CA ASN A 970 28.41 21.15 31.48
C ASN A 970 27.57 22.17 32.26
N SER A 971 26.90 21.69 33.31
CA SER A 971 26.30 22.52 34.35
C SER A 971 26.45 21.79 35.68
N TYR A 972 27.07 22.44 36.66
CA TYR A 972 27.14 21.98 38.04
C TYR A 972 26.04 22.63 38.87
N GLY A 973 25.39 21.86 39.74
CA GLY A 973 24.19 22.31 40.48
C GLY A 973 22.96 22.64 39.61
N GLY A 974 22.99 22.33 38.30
CA GLY A 974 21.95 22.64 37.33
C GLY A 974 21.76 21.52 36.31
N VAL A 975 20.96 21.78 35.26
CA VAL A 975 20.57 20.78 34.26
C VAL A 975 20.89 21.28 32.85
N VAL A 976 21.64 20.49 32.08
CA VAL A 976 21.77 20.66 30.63
C VAL A 976 20.53 20.07 29.97
N ALA A 977 19.64 20.94 29.49
CA ALA A 977 18.36 20.53 28.88
C ALA A 977 18.34 20.87 27.37
N LEU A 978 18.12 19.85 26.54
CA LEU A 978 17.80 20.02 25.13
C LEU A 978 16.28 19.95 24.96
N THR A 979 15.68 20.95 24.31
CA THR A 979 14.23 21.02 24.05
C THR A 979 13.97 21.56 22.65
N SER A 980 12.88 21.11 22.02
CA SER A 980 12.43 21.61 20.72
C SER A 980 10.91 21.72 20.72
N ASP A 981 10.39 22.91 20.48
CA ASP A 981 8.95 23.15 20.34
C ASP A 981 8.54 22.90 18.87
N TYR A 982 7.51 22.08 18.66
CA TYR A 982 6.97 21.69 17.34
C TYR A 982 7.95 20.96 16.39
N ASN A 983 9.10 20.49 16.87
CA ASN A 983 10.06 19.70 16.09
C ASN A 983 10.78 18.66 16.98
N ARG A 984 11.75 17.92 16.42
CA ARG A 984 12.49 16.84 17.09
C ARG A 984 13.93 17.22 17.44
N ILE A 985 14.46 16.57 18.48
CA ILE A 985 15.89 16.54 18.79
C ILE A 985 16.49 15.31 18.09
N ILE A 986 17.70 15.43 17.56
CA ILE A 986 18.47 14.32 16.99
C ILE A 986 19.80 14.24 17.75
N ILE A 987 20.19 13.03 18.13
CA ILE A 987 21.53 12.69 18.60
C ILE A 987 22.02 11.63 17.62
N ASP A 988 23.08 11.94 16.88
CA ASP A 988 23.62 11.12 15.79
C ASP A 988 25.15 11.29 15.76
N SER A 989 25.86 10.21 15.42
CA SER A 989 27.32 10.13 15.51
C SER A 989 27.86 8.95 14.71
N TYR A 990 28.97 9.16 14.00
CA TYR A 990 29.59 8.14 13.14
C TYR A 990 30.17 6.92 13.89
N ALA A 991 30.49 7.05 15.19
CA ALA A 991 31.10 5.99 16.00
C ALA A 991 30.13 5.41 17.03
N SER A 992 29.84 6.15 18.11
CA SER A 992 28.83 5.79 19.11
C SER A 992 28.21 7.02 19.77
N ALA A 993 26.93 6.92 20.11
CA ALA A 993 26.19 7.94 20.84
C ALA A 993 26.00 7.48 22.29
N ASN A 994 26.99 7.75 23.14
CA ASN A 994 26.98 7.30 24.53
C ASN A 994 25.96 8.10 25.37
N ILE A 995 25.10 7.40 26.11
CA ILE A 995 24.27 7.98 27.17
C ILE A 995 24.69 7.29 28.47
N GLU A 996 25.29 8.04 29.38
CA GLU A 996 25.93 7.52 30.58
C GLU A 996 25.40 8.21 31.84
N SER A 997 25.30 7.44 32.93
CA SER A 997 24.99 7.93 34.27
C SER A 997 25.92 7.25 35.26
N ARG A 998 26.51 8.03 36.18
CA ARG A 998 27.58 7.56 37.07
C ARG A 998 27.06 6.86 38.33
N GLU A 999 25.88 7.23 38.80
CA GLU A 999 25.36 6.82 40.12
C GLU A 999 23.86 6.42 40.12
N ALA A 1000 23.11 6.73 39.05
CA ALA A 1000 21.65 6.56 39.00
C ALA A 1000 21.18 5.87 37.70
N PRO A 1001 19.96 5.30 37.65
CA PRO A 1001 19.38 4.75 36.41
C PRO A 1001 19.28 5.78 35.29
N ILE A 1002 19.36 5.33 34.04
CA ILE A 1002 19.03 6.14 32.86
C ILE A 1002 17.52 6.00 32.60
N TYR A 1003 16.81 7.14 32.54
CA TYR A 1003 15.35 7.17 32.37
C TYR A 1003 14.94 7.68 31.00
N LEU A 1004 14.09 6.92 30.29
CA LEU A 1004 13.43 7.36 29.05
C LEU A 1004 11.92 7.47 29.28
N SER A 1005 11.35 8.67 29.15
CA SER A 1005 9.98 8.99 29.57
C SER A 1005 9.07 9.39 28.39
N PRO A 1006 8.38 8.43 27.72
CA PRO A 1006 7.50 8.74 26.60
C PRO A 1006 6.19 9.44 27.01
N ASN A 1007 5.67 10.30 26.13
CA ASN A 1007 4.30 10.84 26.15
C ASN A 1007 3.83 11.55 27.45
N THR A 1008 4.75 12.13 28.20
CA THR A 1008 4.54 12.76 29.53
C THR A 1008 3.41 13.79 29.65
N LYS A 1009 2.99 14.42 28.54
CA LYS A 1009 1.87 15.40 28.52
C LYS A 1009 0.49 14.75 28.35
N ASN A 1010 0.41 13.62 27.65
CA ASN A 1010 -0.85 13.09 27.09
C ASN A 1010 -1.27 11.74 27.71
N LYS A 1011 -0.53 11.25 28.72
CA LYS A 1011 -0.81 10.00 29.45
C LYS A 1011 -0.60 10.23 30.96
N PRO A 1012 -1.47 9.70 31.83
CA PRO A 1012 -1.35 9.88 33.28
C PRO A 1012 -0.20 9.05 33.87
N GLY A 1013 0.39 9.53 34.98
CA GLY A 1013 1.45 8.84 35.72
C GLY A 1013 2.87 9.05 35.17
N LEU A 1014 3.89 8.66 35.95
CA LEU A 1014 5.29 8.70 35.53
C LEU A 1014 5.60 7.51 34.62
N ASN A 1015 5.26 7.63 33.34
CA ASN A 1015 5.55 6.61 32.34
C ASN A 1015 7.04 6.67 31.97
N ARG A 1016 7.89 5.88 32.65
CA ARG A 1016 9.34 5.81 32.36
C ARG A 1016 9.84 4.38 32.18
N PHE A 1017 10.72 4.20 31.20
CA PHE A 1017 11.65 3.09 31.16
C PHE A 1017 12.85 3.42 32.03
N ALA A 1018 13.26 2.50 32.90
CA ALA A 1018 14.47 2.61 33.71
C ALA A 1018 15.50 1.57 33.24
N PHE A 1019 16.61 2.05 32.70
CA PHE A 1019 17.79 1.26 32.37
C PHE A 1019 18.70 1.28 33.59
N THR A 1020 18.89 0.12 34.21
CA THR A 1020 19.59 -0.01 35.50
C THR A 1020 20.33 -1.34 35.61
N LEU A 1021 21.05 -1.53 36.70
CA LEU A 1021 21.91 -2.69 36.97
C LEU A 1021 21.46 -3.38 38.26
N SER A 1022 21.65 -4.69 38.39
CA SER A 1022 21.49 -5.34 39.71
C SER A 1022 22.59 -4.92 40.66
N ASN A 1023 22.20 -4.62 41.89
CA ASN A 1023 23.12 -4.61 43.02
C ASN A 1023 23.75 -6.01 43.16
N ALA A 1024 25.07 -6.11 42.98
CA ALA A 1024 25.80 -7.38 42.93
C ALA A 1024 27.28 -7.16 43.30
N ASP A 1025 27.84 -8.02 44.15
CA ASP A 1025 29.19 -7.89 44.73
C ASP A 1025 30.35 -8.14 43.74
N SER A 1026 30.04 -8.39 42.46
CA SER A 1026 31.02 -8.77 41.43
C SER A 1026 30.66 -8.17 40.07
N ALA A 1027 31.65 -7.55 39.42
CA ALA A 1027 31.50 -6.89 38.12
C ALA A 1027 31.05 -7.82 36.98
N TYR A 1028 31.15 -9.14 37.15
CA TYR A 1028 30.68 -10.17 36.21
C TYR A 1028 29.24 -10.65 36.50
N GLU A 1029 28.62 -10.17 37.58
CA GLU A 1029 27.29 -10.56 38.06
C GLU A 1029 26.31 -9.38 38.10
N THR A 1030 26.81 -8.19 37.78
CA THR A 1030 26.06 -6.96 37.51
C THR A 1030 25.24 -7.10 36.22
N ASP A 1031 24.13 -7.84 36.27
CA ASP A 1031 23.19 -8.00 35.17
C ASP A 1031 22.45 -6.68 34.85
N GLY A 1032 22.09 -6.48 33.58
CA GLY A 1032 21.37 -5.28 33.12
C GLY A 1032 19.85 -5.46 33.13
N TYR A 1033 19.11 -4.39 33.40
CA TYR A 1033 17.65 -4.39 33.53
C TYR A 1033 17.03 -3.27 32.71
N ILE A 1034 15.93 -3.60 32.02
CA ILE A 1034 15.01 -2.64 31.41
C ILE A 1034 13.66 -2.82 32.10
N MET A 1035 13.31 -1.88 32.98
CA MET A 1035 12.05 -1.89 33.73
C MET A 1035 11.09 -0.84 33.17
N PHE A 1036 9.77 -1.09 33.22
CA PHE A 1036 8.76 -0.09 32.85
C PHE A 1036 7.75 0.14 33.99
N GLY A 1037 7.50 1.41 34.30
CA GLY A 1037 6.56 1.80 35.35
C GLY A 1037 6.83 3.17 35.95
N SER A 1038 6.06 3.50 36.99
CA SER A 1038 6.13 4.75 37.75
C SER A 1038 6.77 4.48 39.11
N ASP A 1039 7.71 5.32 39.52
CA ASP A 1039 8.29 5.26 40.86
C ASP A 1039 8.35 6.66 41.51
N GLU A 1040 7.66 6.71 42.64
CA GLU A 1040 7.82 7.62 43.79
C GLU A 1040 6.98 7.07 44.98
N ASN A 1041 6.01 6.17 44.72
CA ASN A 1041 5.36 5.28 45.69
C ASN A 1041 4.76 3.99 45.05
N TYR A 1042 5.21 3.61 43.86
CA TYR A 1042 4.76 2.42 43.13
C TYR A 1042 5.97 1.61 42.66
N LYS A 1043 5.78 0.29 42.49
CA LYS A 1043 6.79 -0.58 41.88
C LYS A 1043 6.69 -0.52 40.35
N TYR A 1044 7.76 -0.91 39.67
CA TYR A 1044 7.69 -1.23 38.23
C TYR A 1044 6.66 -2.35 37.99
N GLY A 1045 6.08 -2.44 36.80
CA GLY A 1045 5.10 -3.51 36.51
C GLY A 1045 5.81 -4.84 36.30
N ALA A 1046 6.65 -4.86 35.26
CA ALA A 1046 7.57 -5.94 34.92
C ALA A 1046 8.78 -5.36 34.18
N GLY A 1047 9.75 -6.20 33.87
CA GLY A 1047 10.91 -5.82 33.06
C GLY A 1047 11.62 -7.00 32.44
N LEU A 1048 12.71 -6.70 31.72
CA LEU A 1048 13.64 -7.68 31.17
C LEU A 1048 14.99 -7.57 31.86
N ARG A 1049 15.53 -8.71 32.29
CA ARG A 1049 16.88 -8.88 32.83
C ARG A 1049 17.76 -9.54 31.76
N PHE A 1050 18.92 -8.96 31.52
CA PHE A 1050 19.94 -9.41 30.56
C PHE A 1050 21.19 -9.83 31.33
N SER A 1051 21.60 -11.10 31.26
CA SER A 1051 22.74 -11.54 32.05
C SER A 1051 24.07 -11.12 31.43
N LYS A 1052 24.93 -10.51 32.25
CA LYS A 1052 26.26 -10.01 31.85
C LYS A 1052 27.29 -11.15 31.67
N ARG A 1053 27.00 -12.35 32.17
CA ARG A 1053 27.88 -13.53 32.04
C ARG A 1053 27.85 -14.07 30.60
N SER A 1054 28.94 -13.85 29.86
CA SER A 1054 29.16 -14.30 28.46
C SER A 1054 28.67 -15.73 28.17
N ASN A 1055 28.94 -16.67 29.06
CA ASN A 1055 28.72 -18.11 28.83
C ASN A 1055 27.28 -18.57 29.15
N LYS A 1056 26.31 -17.64 29.29
CA LYS A 1056 24.90 -17.98 29.56
C LYS A 1056 23.89 -17.50 28.52
N GLY A 1057 24.15 -16.42 27.78
CA GLY A 1057 23.24 -15.89 26.74
C GLY A 1057 21.78 -15.68 27.22
N LEU A 1058 21.59 -15.32 28.49
CA LEU A 1058 20.31 -15.47 29.18
C LEU A 1058 19.56 -14.15 29.30
N VAL A 1059 18.37 -14.09 28.70
CA VAL A 1059 17.35 -13.06 28.94
C VAL A 1059 16.24 -13.65 29.80
N GLN A 1060 15.70 -12.87 30.75
CA GLN A 1060 14.65 -13.30 31.67
C GLN A 1060 13.61 -12.20 31.85
N VAL A 1061 12.33 -12.57 31.99
CA VAL A 1061 11.31 -11.65 32.51
C VAL A 1061 11.45 -11.56 34.03
N VAL A 1062 11.29 -10.34 34.55
CA VAL A 1062 11.28 -10.03 35.98
C VAL A 1062 10.03 -9.27 36.40
N ASN A 1063 9.63 -9.43 37.65
CA ASN A 1063 8.53 -8.69 38.25
C ASN A 1063 8.97 -7.27 38.69
N GLY A 1064 8.06 -6.49 39.27
CA GLY A 1064 8.33 -5.15 39.79
C GLY A 1064 9.39 -5.04 40.89
N ASP A 1065 9.76 -6.16 41.52
CA ASP A 1065 10.83 -6.26 42.54
C ASP A 1065 12.16 -6.78 41.94
N TYR A 1066 12.33 -6.72 40.62
CA TYR A 1066 13.50 -7.21 39.88
C TYR A 1066 13.74 -8.73 40.01
N ALA A 1067 12.83 -9.47 40.64
CA ALA A 1067 12.93 -10.92 40.84
C ALA A 1067 12.52 -11.67 39.57
N THR A 1068 13.23 -12.76 39.24
CA THR A 1068 12.96 -13.57 38.05
C THR A 1068 11.87 -14.60 38.33
N GLY A 1069 10.69 -14.43 37.72
CA GLY A 1069 9.49 -15.22 38.02
C GLY A 1069 8.54 -14.52 39.00
N GLY A 1070 7.57 -15.28 39.52
CA GLY A 1070 6.36 -14.72 40.17
C GLY A 1070 5.22 -14.62 39.16
N ASP A 1071 4.32 -13.65 39.34
CA ASP A 1071 3.11 -13.44 38.52
C ASP A 1071 3.40 -12.88 37.10
N THR A 1072 4.61 -13.12 36.58
CA THR A 1072 5.10 -12.64 35.29
C THR A 1072 4.64 -13.55 34.15
N THR A 1073 3.50 -13.23 33.55
CA THR A 1073 2.98 -13.94 32.37
C THR A 1073 3.65 -13.44 31.08
N ILE A 1074 4.14 -14.37 30.24
CA ILE A 1074 4.49 -14.08 28.84
C ILE A 1074 3.27 -14.42 27.99
N GLU A 1075 2.41 -13.44 27.76
CA GLU A 1075 1.33 -13.59 26.80
C GLU A 1075 1.90 -13.48 25.37
N SER A 1076 1.77 -14.55 24.59
CA SER A 1076 2.26 -14.62 23.22
C SER A 1076 1.35 -15.53 22.40
N GLY A 1077 0.76 -15.01 21.32
CA GLY A 1077 -0.22 -15.76 20.53
C GLY A 1077 0.38 -16.96 19.79
N MET A 1078 1.50 -16.76 19.08
CA MET A 1078 2.21 -17.83 18.37
C MET A 1078 3.71 -17.76 18.64
N GLY A 1079 4.16 -18.35 19.74
CA GLY A 1079 5.58 -18.48 20.07
C GLY A 1079 6.26 -19.60 19.28
N LYS A 1080 7.21 -19.24 18.40
CA LYS A 1080 8.21 -20.18 17.88
C LYS A 1080 9.42 -20.17 18.81
N PHE A 1081 9.82 -21.34 19.32
CA PHE A 1081 11.00 -21.50 20.17
C PHE A 1081 11.85 -22.65 19.62
N ASN A 1082 13.16 -22.44 19.44
CA ASN A 1082 14.07 -23.51 18.99
C ASN A 1082 14.09 -24.72 19.94
N LEU A 1083 13.72 -24.51 21.20
CA LEU A 1083 13.44 -25.56 22.17
C LEU A 1083 12.47 -25.03 23.21
N VAL A 1084 11.23 -25.52 23.24
CA VAL A 1084 10.30 -25.30 24.37
C VAL A 1084 10.71 -26.19 25.53
N LYS A 1085 11.82 -25.84 26.18
CA LYS A 1085 12.23 -26.43 27.46
C LYS A 1085 11.83 -25.53 28.62
N ARG A 1086 11.44 -26.16 29.71
CA ARG A 1086 11.64 -25.58 31.05
C ARG A 1086 13.16 -25.37 31.25
N ARG A 1087 13.56 -24.44 32.13
CA ARG A 1087 15.00 -24.16 32.32
C ARG A 1087 15.80 -25.43 32.71
N ASP A 1088 15.12 -26.36 33.39
CA ASP A 1088 15.51 -27.76 33.61
C ASP A 1088 14.26 -28.68 33.47
N GLY A 1089 14.40 -29.89 32.94
CA GLY A 1089 13.36 -30.94 32.89
C GLY A 1089 12.62 -31.11 31.56
N ASN A 1090 12.24 -32.35 31.21
CA ASN A 1090 11.75 -32.75 29.88
C ASN A 1090 10.22 -32.84 29.77
N SER A 1091 9.63 -32.10 28.82
CA SER A 1091 8.27 -32.23 28.24
C SER A 1091 7.07 -32.07 29.20
N TYR A 1092 5.88 -31.61 28.80
CA TYR A 1092 5.27 -31.46 27.46
C TYR A 1092 5.07 -29.98 27.03
N VAL A 1093 4.44 -29.75 25.86
CA VAL A 1093 4.32 -28.43 25.21
C VAL A 1093 2.86 -28.09 24.90
N SER A 1094 2.37 -26.97 25.48
CA SER A 1094 1.08 -26.30 25.27
C SER A 1094 -0.20 -27.14 25.46
N ILE A 1095 -0.89 -26.89 26.57
CA ILE A 1095 -2.21 -27.47 26.91
C ILE A 1095 -3.24 -26.33 26.91
N GLN A 1096 -4.24 -26.37 26.02
CA GLN A 1096 -5.25 -25.31 25.90
C GLN A 1096 -6.34 -25.36 26.99
N SER A 1097 -6.60 -26.54 27.55
CA SER A 1097 -7.54 -26.76 28.66
C SER A 1097 -7.26 -28.12 29.32
N TYR A 1098 -7.57 -28.25 30.60
CA TYR A 1098 -7.37 -29.48 31.39
C TYR A 1098 -8.18 -30.68 30.86
N ASP A 1099 -9.32 -30.43 30.19
CA ASP A 1099 -10.16 -31.48 29.58
C ASP A 1099 -9.55 -32.14 28.33
N LEU A 1100 -8.65 -31.44 27.62
CA LEU A 1100 -8.20 -31.82 26.27
C LEU A 1100 -7.10 -32.88 26.30
N LEU A 1101 -6.06 -32.67 27.10
CA LEU A 1101 -4.99 -33.65 27.35
C LEU A 1101 -4.29 -33.32 28.68
N ALA A 1102 -4.47 -34.20 29.66
CA ALA A 1102 -3.81 -34.14 30.95
C ALA A 1102 -2.84 -35.32 31.08
N VAL A 1103 -1.55 -35.02 31.27
CA VAL A 1103 -0.55 -36.03 31.66
C VAL A 1103 -0.10 -35.69 33.08
N GLY A 1104 -0.33 -36.63 33.99
CA GLY A 1104 -0.21 -36.41 35.44
C GLY A 1104 -0.76 -37.62 36.21
N SER A 1105 -1.20 -37.42 37.44
CA SER A 1105 -1.53 -38.53 38.36
C SER A 1105 -2.83 -38.28 39.14
N ASP A 1106 -3.42 -39.33 39.71
CA ASP A 1106 -4.33 -39.24 40.86
C ASP A 1106 -3.71 -39.96 42.08
N ASN A 1107 -4.49 -40.32 43.11
CA ASN A 1107 -3.95 -41.04 44.29
C ASN A 1107 -3.92 -42.57 44.10
N ALA A 1108 -4.21 -43.09 42.89
CA ALA A 1108 -4.05 -44.49 42.51
C ALA A 1108 -2.89 -44.70 41.53
N GLY A 1109 -2.60 -43.75 40.62
CA GLY A 1109 -1.40 -43.82 39.77
C GLY A 1109 -1.18 -42.69 38.76
N ASP A 1110 -0.08 -42.80 38.01
CA ASP A 1110 0.25 -41.94 36.86
C ASP A 1110 -0.57 -42.34 35.63
N ARG A 1111 -1.00 -41.35 34.83
CA ARG A 1111 -1.90 -41.54 33.68
C ARG A 1111 -1.73 -40.49 32.58
N VAL A 1112 -2.05 -40.91 31.35
CA VAL A 1112 -2.31 -40.04 30.20
C VAL A 1112 -3.82 -40.01 30.00
N ALA A 1113 -4.47 -38.94 30.46
CA ALA A 1113 -5.93 -38.81 30.48
C ALA A 1113 -6.42 -37.74 29.49
N SER A 1114 -7.60 -37.96 28.92
CA SER A 1114 -8.31 -36.94 28.14
C SER A 1114 -9.80 -37.23 28.17
N ASN A 1115 -10.57 -36.31 28.77
CA ASN A 1115 -12.03 -36.37 28.80
C ASN A 1115 -12.60 -36.30 27.37
N SER A 1116 -11.95 -35.53 26.51
CA SER A 1116 -12.27 -35.39 25.08
C SER A 1116 -12.01 -36.66 24.25
N ILE A 1117 -11.02 -37.49 24.61
CA ILE A 1117 -10.81 -38.80 23.97
C ILE A 1117 -11.80 -39.83 24.54
N TYR A 1118 -11.97 -39.90 25.87
CA TYR A 1118 -12.86 -40.88 26.51
C TYR A 1118 -14.31 -40.79 26.03
N LYS A 1119 -14.85 -39.57 25.87
CA LYS A 1119 -16.22 -39.32 25.38
C LYS A 1119 -16.45 -39.70 23.91
N ARG A 1120 -15.42 -40.16 23.18
CA ARG A 1120 -15.47 -40.43 21.73
C ARG A 1120 -15.36 -41.93 21.45
N THR A 1121 -16.49 -42.62 21.54
CA THR A 1121 -16.60 -44.08 21.38
C THR A 1121 -16.57 -44.53 19.91
N TYR A 1122 -16.19 -45.79 19.70
CA TYR A 1122 -16.19 -46.47 18.40
C TYR A 1122 -16.55 -47.95 18.56
N SER A 1123 -17.18 -48.55 17.55
CA SER A 1123 -17.47 -50.00 17.52
C SER A 1123 -16.29 -50.87 17.02
N ALA A 1124 -15.18 -50.24 16.64
CA ALA A 1124 -13.95 -50.93 16.23
C ALA A 1124 -13.12 -51.33 17.46
N PRO A 1125 -12.36 -52.44 17.42
CA PRO A 1125 -11.49 -52.84 18.53
C PRO A 1125 -10.38 -51.80 18.78
N ALA A 1126 -9.89 -51.75 20.03
CA ALA A 1126 -8.76 -50.92 20.40
C ALA A 1126 -7.49 -51.39 19.66
N ASN A 1127 -6.96 -50.53 18.78
CA ASN A 1127 -5.78 -50.83 17.94
C ASN A 1127 -4.48 -50.21 18.50
N LEU A 1128 -4.43 -49.95 19.80
CA LEU A 1128 -3.26 -49.43 20.51
C LEU A 1128 -2.43 -50.60 21.06
N HIS A 1129 -1.11 -50.47 21.05
CA HIS A 1129 -0.20 -51.36 21.76
C HIS A 1129 0.79 -50.51 22.56
N ILE A 1130 1.17 -50.99 23.74
CA ILE A 1130 2.19 -50.37 24.58
C ILE A 1130 3.29 -51.42 24.73
N THR A 1131 4.52 -51.08 24.37
CA THR A 1131 5.69 -51.98 24.51
C THR A 1131 6.13 -52.10 25.97
N SER A 1132 6.98 -53.08 26.30
CA SER A 1132 7.67 -53.16 27.60
C SER A 1132 8.40 -51.85 27.96
N ALA A 1133 8.97 -51.17 26.96
CA ALA A 1133 9.57 -49.83 27.07
C ALA A 1133 8.55 -48.66 27.14
N GLY A 1134 7.28 -48.91 27.49
CA GLY A 1134 6.23 -47.89 27.66
C GLY A 1134 5.86 -47.11 26.39
N THR A 1135 6.30 -47.56 25.21
CA THR A 1135 6.12 -46.81 23.96
C THR A 1135 4.76 -47.12 23.33
N ILE A 1136 3.96 -46.08 23.10
CA ILE A 1136 2.65 -46.18 22.46
C ILE A 1136 2.82 -46.36 20.95
N GLY A 1137 2.30 -47.48 20.43
CA GLY A 1137 2.27 -47.83 19.01
C GLY A 1137 0.91 -48.31 18.53
N ARG A 1138 0.81 -48.62 17.23
CA ARG A 1138 -0.41 -49.12 16.58
C ARG A 1138 -0.30 -50.61 16.25
N ALA A 1139 -1.24 -51.41 16.74
CA ALA A 1139 -1.38 -52.81 16.36
C ALA A 1139 -1.84 -52.95 14.89
N THR A 1140 -1.32 -53.95 14.16
CA THR A 1140 -1.71 -54.22 12.77
C THR A 1140 -1.70 -55.71 12.42
N SER A 1141 -2.71 -56.13 11.64
CA SER A 1141 -2.89 -57.49 11.11
C SER A 1141 -2.72 -57.60 9.58
N ALA A 1142 -2.76 -56.48 8.85
CA ALA A 1142 -2.76 -56.48 7.39
C ALA A 1142 -1.44 -57.00 6.78
N LYS A 1143 -1.55 -57.82 5.73
CA LYS A 1143 -0.44 -58.49 5.02
C LYS A 1143 0.76 -57.59 4.70
N LYS A 1144 0.53 -56.31 4.37
CA LYS A 1144 1.60 -55.34 4.06
C LYS A 1144 2.55 -55.01 5.23
N TYR A 1145 2.21 -55.40 6.46
CA TYR A 1145 3.05 -55.25 7.65
C TYR A 1145 3.61 -56.60 8.16
N LYS A 1146 3.60 -57.65 7.31
CA LYS A 1146 4.00 -59.02 7.65
C LYS A 1146 4.91 -59.60 6.56
N ILE A 1147 5.86 -60.45 6.96
CA ILE A 1147 6.79 -61.21 6.11
C ILE A 1147 6.80 -62.67 6.59
N SER A 1148 7.19 -63.62 5.73
CA SER A 1148 7.01 -65.08 5.96
C SER A 1148 5.59 -65.46 6.42
N ILE A 1149 4.63 -65.34 5.50
CA ILE A 1149 3.26 -65.82 5.72
C ILE A 1149 3.18 -67.26 5.22
N GLU A 1150 3.22 -68.19 6.16
CA GLU A 1150 3.33 -69.63 5.95
C GLU A 1150 2.28 -70.36 6.81
N ASN A 1151 2.01 -71.65 6.54
CA ASN A 1151 1.17 -72.47 7.41
C ASN A 1151 1.94 -72.84 8.68
N GLN A 1152 1.28 -72.83 9.83
CA GLN A 1152 1.90 -73.19 11.12
C GLN A 1152 2.44 -74.63 11.13
N TYR A 1153 1.69 -75.57 10.52
CA TYR A 1153 2.13 -76.95 10.30
C TYR A 1153 1.99 -77.30 8.81
N ILE A 1154 2.87 -78.20 8.34
CA ILE A 1154 2.90 -78.68 6.95
C ILE A 1154 1.75 -79.67 6.66
N ASN A 1155 1.24 -80.34 7.70
CA ASN A 1155 0.24 -81.40 7.63
C ASN A 1155 -1.02 -81.02 8.44
N GLU A 1156 -2.20 -81.30 7.88
CA GLU A 1156 -3.48 -80.97 8.53
C GLU A 1156 -3.78 -81.87 9.75
N ASP A 1157 -3.32 -83.12 9.77
CA ASP A 1157 -3.49 -84.00 10.93
C ASP A 1157 -2.67 -83.53 12.15
N ASP A 1158 -1.47 -83.00 11.91
CA ASP A 1158 -0.61 -82.43 12.97
C ASP A 1158 -1.19 -81.10 13.46
N GLN A 1159 -1.62 -80.22 12.54
CA GLN A 1159 -2.35 -78.99 12.88
C GLN A 1159 -3.60 -79.31 13.71
N PHE A 1160 -4.40 -80.30 13.33
CA PHE A 1160 -5.61 -80.71 14.06
C PHE A 1160 -5.26 -81.28 15.45
N SER A 1161 -4.21 -82.10 15.53
CA SER A 1161 -3.76 -82.72 16.78
C SER A 1161 -3.30 -81.68 17.81
N HIS A 1162 -2.49 -80.69 17.39
CA HIS A 1162 -2.12 -79.53 18.20
C HIS A 1162 -3.36 -78.73 18.61
N SER A 1163 -4.17 -78.31 17.62
CA SER A 1163 -5.36 -77.48 17.85
C SER A 1163 -6.33 -78.07 18.86
N LYS A 1164 -6.53 -79.40 18.83
CA LYS A 1164 -7.48 -80.13 19.68
C LYS A 1164 -7.21 -79.95 21.18
N GLU A 1165 -5.98 -79.66 21.58
CA GLU A 1165 -5.62 -79.45 22.98
C GLU A 1165 -6.31 -78.22 23.59
N ILE A 1166 -6.76 -77.25 22.77
CA ILE A 1166 -7.51 -76.06 23.21
C ILE A 1166 -8.81 -76.44 23.96
N LEU A 1167 -9.36 -77.62 23.69
CA LEU A 1167 -10.57 -78.16 24.35
C LEU A 1167 -10.33 -78.59 25.81
N LYS A 1168 -9.07 -78.59 26.27
CA LYS A 1168 -8.69 -78.91 27.66
C LYS A 1168 -8.53 -77.68 28.54
N LEU A 1169 -8.55 -76.47 27.96
CA LEU A 1169 -8.39 -75.22 28.69
C LEU A 1169 -9.49 -75.04 29.75
N PRO A 1170 -9.14 -74.88 31.04
CA PRO A 1170 -10.13 -74.67 32.09
C PRO A 1170 -10.62 -73.22 32.09
N ILE A 1171 -11.94 -73.02 32.20
CA ILE A 1171 -12.50 -71.68 32.42
C ILE A 1171 -12.21 -71.26 33.86
N ARG A 1172 -11.46 -70.17 34.02
CA ARG A 1172 -11.10 -69.57 35.32
C ARG A 1172 -11.90 -68.32 35.60
N THR A 1173 -12.01 -67.96 36.87
CA THR A 1173 -12.56 -66.67 37.32
C THR A 1173 -11.69 -66.08 38.42
N TRP A 1174 -11.48 -64.76 38.37
CA TRP A 1174 -10.64 -64.02 39.31
C TRP A 1174 -11.28 -62.66 39.61
N PHE A 1175 -10.77 -61.99 40.66
CA PHE A 1175 -10.95 -60.55 40.83
C PHE A 1175 -9.68 -59.88 40.29
N ASP A 1176 -9.78 -58.70 39.66
CA ASP A 1176 -8.56 -57.97 39.34
C ASP A 1176 -7.81 -57.57 40.62
N LYS A 1177 -6.50 -57.77 40.63
CA LYS A 1177 -5.67 -57.55 41.81
C LYS A 1177 -5.54 -56.08 42.16
N TYR A 1178 -5.36 -55.21 41.16
CA TYR A 1178 -5.18 -53.78 41.36
C TYR A 1178 -6.49 -53.11 41.77
N GLU A 1179 -7.61 -53.42 41.12
CA GLU A 1179 -8.95 -52.95 41.55
C GLU A 1179 -9.25 -53.38 43.01
N SER A 1180 -8.98 -54.64 43.35
CA SER A 1180 -9.18 -55.18 44.70
C SER A 1180 -8.36 -54.42 45.75
N GLU A 1181 -7.07 -54.17 45.45
CA GLU A 1181 -6.16 -53.50 46.37
C GLU A 1181 -6.45 -52.01 46.52
N ILE A 1182 -6.83 -51.30 45.46
CA ILE A 1182 -7.24 -49.88 45.55
C ILE A 1182 -8.54 -49.77 46.35
N MET A 1183 -9.57 -50.55 46.01
CA MET A 1183 -10.87 -50.49 46.69
C MET A 1183 -10.75 -50.83 48.20
N ALA A 1184 -9.88 -51.78 48.57
CA ALA A 1184 -9.61 -52.07 49.98
C ALA A 1184 -8.99 -50.88 50.72
N LYS A 1185 -8.02 -50.18 50.10
CA LYS A 1185 -7.33 -49.01 50.67
C LYS A 1185 -8.24 -47.77 50.77
N GLU A 1186 -9.17 -47.59 49.82
CA GLU A 1186 -10.20 -46.55 49.90
C GLU A 1186 -11.15 -46.78 51.08
N LEU A 1187 -11.61 -48.03 51.26
CA LEU A 1187 -12.48 -48.44 52.37
C LEU A 1187 -11.80 -48.36 53.74
N GLU A 1188 -10.51 -48.70 53.84
CA GLU A 1188 -9.73 -48.60 55.08
C GLU A 1188 -9.43 -47.14 55.46
N SER A 1189 -9.07 -46.30 54.50
CA SER A 1189 -8.69 -44.90 54.74
C SER A 1189 -9.88 -43.92 54.81
N GLY A 1190 -11.07 -44.35 54.38
CA GLY A 1190 -12.28 -43.52 54.32
C GLY A 1190 -12.20 -42.39 53.28
N LYS A 1191 -11.38 -42.55 52.24
CA LYS A 1191 -11.12 -41.53 51.21
C LYS A 1191 -11.08 -42.17 49.82
N LYS A 1192 -11.60 -41.45 48.83
CA LYS A 1192 -11.43 -41.78 47.41
C LYS A 1192 -9.97 -41.55 47.01
N LEU A 1193 -9.37 -42.54 46.35
CA LEU A 1193 -7.96 -42.55 45.93
C LEU A 1193 -7.83 -42.39 44.41
N SER A 1194 -8.52 -43.20 43.60
CA SER A 1194 -8.59 -42.96 42.16
C SER A 1194 -9.72 -41.99 41.83
N ASP A 1195 -9.65 -41.26 40.72
CA ASP A 1195 -10.83 -40.60 40.15
C ASP A 1195 -11.83 -41.62 39.55
N ASP A 1196 -11.34 -42.78 39.09
CA ASP A 1196 -12.17 -43.81 38.49
C ASP A 1196 -13.02 -44.53 39.54
N THR A 1197 -14.21 -44.98 39.15
CA THR A 1197 -15.19 -45.57 40.08
C THR A 1197 -15.19 -47.09 39.94
N PHE A 1198 -14.17 -47.72 40.52
CA PHE A 1198 -14.01 -49.17 40.50
C PHE A 1198 -15.20 -49.90 41.15
N LYS A 1199 -15.51 -51.08 40.62
CA LYS A 1199 -16.56 -51.97 41.12
C LYS A 1199 -16.04 -53.40 41.10
N LEU A 1200 -15.51 -53.85 42.23
CA LEU A 1200 -14.92 -55.18 42.38
C LEU A 1200 -15.82 -56.28 41.78
N SER A 1201 -15.39 -56.84 40.64
CA SER A 1201 -16.17 -57.80 39.85
C SER A 1201 -15.37 -59.09 39.60
N ARG A 1202 -16.06 -60.22 39.42
CA ARG A 1202 -15.40 -61.45 38.99
C ARG A 1202 -15.30 -61.51 37.48
N HIS A 1203 -14.09 -61.38 36.98
CA HIS A 1203 -13.75 -61.59 35.57
C HIS A 1203 -13.72 -63.09 35.27
N THR A 1204 -13.94 -63.45 34.01
CA THR A 1204 -13.98 -64.84 33.52
C THR A 1204 -13.11 -64.96 32.28
N GLY A 1205 -12.30 -66.02 32.19
CA GLY A 1205 -11.40 -66.24 31.07
C GLY A 1205 -10.43 -67.39 31.32
N LEU A 1206 -9.20 -67.22 30.84
CA LEU A 1206 -8.09 -68.18 30.87
C LEU A 1206 -6.88 -67.57 31.60
N ILE A 1207 -5.99 -68.45 32.07
CA ILE A 1207 -4.70 -68.09 32.69
C ILE A 1207 -3.58 -68.48 31.72
N ALA A 1208 -2.53 -67.66 31.61
CA ALA A 1208 -1.58 -67.73 30.51
C ALA A 1208 -0.64 -68.94 30.61
N GLU A 1209 -0.27 -69.29 31.83
CA GLU A 1209 0.49 -70.48 32.21
C GLU A 1209 -0.28 -71.75 31.81
N GLU A 1210 -1.61 -71.77 31.92
CA GLU A 1210 -2.46 -72.90 31.51
C GLU A 1210 -2.61 -73.01 29.98
N VAL A 1211 -2.27 -71.95 29.23
CA VAL A 1211 -2.17 -71.94 27.77
C VAL A 1211 -0.80 -72.46 27.32
N GLU A 1212 0.27 -72.14 28.06
CA GLU A 1212 1.61 -72.72 27.83
C GLU A 1212 1.67 -74.22 28.18
N GLU A 1213 1.08 -74.66 29.30
CA GLU A 1213 1.07 -76.07 29.70
C GLU A 1213 0.42 -77.00 28.65
N LEU A 1214 -0.46 -76.46 27.80
CA LEU A 1214 -1.11 -77.17 26.69
C LEU A 1214 -0.41 -76.96 25.33
N GLY A 1215 0.74 -76.26 25.31
CA GLY A 1215 1.63 -76.10 24.16
C GLY A 1215 1.36 -74.92 23.24
N PHE A 1216 0.42 -74.02 23.58
CA PHE A 1216 0.02 -72.89 22.73
C PHE A 1216 0.92 -71.65 22.91
N ASN A 1217 2.22 -71.86 23.05
CA ASN A 1217 3.24 -70.85 23.36
C ASN A 1217 3.20 -69.67 22.37
N GLU A 1218 2.83 -69.88 21.11
CA GLU A 1218 2.70 -68.86 20.07
C GLU A 1218 1.54 -67.85 20.29
N PHE A 1219 0.67 -68.10 21.28
CA PHE A 1219 -0.35 -67.16 21.76
C PHE A 1219 -0.11 -66.69 23.19
N VAL A 1220 0.95 -67.17 23.86
CA VAL A 1220 1.39 -66.62 25.14
C VAL A 1220 2.20 -65.35 24.86
N ILE A 1221 1.98 -64.32 25.66
CA ILE A 1221 2.72 -63.07 25.61
C ILE A 1221 3.78 -63.17 26.70
N TYR A 1222 5.05 -63.11 26.30
CA TYR A 1222 6.20 -63.13 27.19
C TYR A 1222 6.81 -61.73 27.31
N ASP A 1223 7.49 -61.48 28.41
CA ASP A 1223 8.35 -60.31 28.60
C ASP A 1223 9.73 -60.49 27.90
N ASP A 1224 10.61 -59.49 28.04
CA ASP A 1224 11.96 -59.53 27.45
C ASP A 1224 12.92 -60.53 28.16
N ASN A 1225 12.53 -61.13 29.30
CA ASN A 1225 13.25 -62.19 30.01
C ASN A 1225 12.73 -63.61 29.69
N GLY A 1226 11.51 -63.72 29.15
CA GLY A 1226 10.80 -64.99 28.93
C GLY A 1226 9.85 -65.39 30.06
N GLU A 1227 9.51 -64.48 30.98
CA GLU A 1227 8.42 -64.67 31.94
C GLU A 1227 7.06 -64.39 31.26
N ILE A 1228 5.98 -64.94 31.81
CA ILE A 1228 4.65 -64.95 31.20
C ILE A 1228 3.82 -63.74 31.66
N GLU A 1229 3.43 -62.89 30.71
CA GLU A 1229 2.68 -61.64 30.94
C GLU A 1229 1.21 -61.72 30.48
N GLY A 1230 0.84 -62.63 29.57
CA GLY A 1230 -0.56 -62.75 29.15
C GLY A 1230 -0.87 -63.65 27.96
N ILE A 1231 -2.05 -63.46 27.36
CA ILE A 1231 -2.58 -64.27 26.26
C ILE A 1231 -3.02 -63.37 25.10
N ALA A 1232 -2.67 -63.75 23.87
CA ALA A 1232 -3.22 -63.25 22.63
C ALA A 1232 -4.68 -63.74 22.41
N TYR A 1233 -5.60 -63.28 23.27
CA TYR A 1233 -7.04 -63.59 23.22
C TYR A 1233 -7.70 -63.25 21.88
N ASP A 1234 -7.12 -62.35 21.09
CA ASP A 1234 -7.56 -61.99 19.75
C ASP A 1234 -7.32 -63.10 18.71
N ARG A 1235 -6.35 -63.99 18.98
CA ARG A 1235 -5.83 -64.97 18.01
C ARG A 1235 -5.89 -66.43 18.48
N LEU A 1236 -5.85 -66.72 19.78
CA LEU A 1236 -5.87 -68.11 20.31
C LEU A 1236 -7.00 -68.98 19.71
N TRP A 1237 -8.18 -68.39 19.48
CA TRP A 1237 -9.36 -69.10 18.97
C TRP A 1237 -9.25 -69.60 17.53
N VAL A 1238 -8.18 -69.30 16.77
CA VAL A 1238 -7.98 -69.87 15.42
C VAL A 1238 -7.89 -71.40 15.45
N HIS A 1239 -7.47 -72.00 16.56
CA HIS A 1239 -7.44 -73.45 16.75
C HIS A 1239 -8.84 -74.11 16.81
N LEU A 1240 -9.91 -73.33 16.97
CA LEU A 1240 -11.27 -73.86 16.78
C LEU A 1240 -11.54 -74.18 15.30
N ILE A 1241 -10.85 -73.56 14.34
CA ILE A 1241 -11.12 -73.75 12.90
C ILE A 1241 -10.81 -75.19 12.43
N PRO A 1242 -9.64 -75.80 12.72
CA PRO A 1242 -9.40 -77.21 12.40
C PRO A 1242 -10.36 -78.18 13.12
N ILE A 1243 -10.75 -77.86 14.36
CA ILE A 1243 -11.67 -78.69 15.14
C ILE A 1243 -13.07 -78.70 14.52
N ILE A 1244 -13.61 -77.52 14.21
CA ILE A 1244 -14.94 -77.36 13.61
C ILE A 1244 -14.97 -78.00 12.22
N LYS A 1245 -13.92 -77.84 11.40
CA LYS A 1245 -13.78 -78.57 10.12
C LYS A 1245 -13.86 -80.09 10.32
N ASN A 1246 -13.12 -80.64 11.28
CA ASN A 1246 -13.09 -82.09 11.53
C ASN A 1246 -14.40 -82.62 12.12
N GLN A 1247 -15.13 -81.81 12.90
CA GLN A 1247 -16.48 -82.12 13.37
C GLN A 1247 -17.49 -82.11 12.24
N GLN A 1248 -17.48 -81.07 11.39
CA GLN A 1248 -18.35 -80.96 10.22
C GLN A 1248 -18.21 -82.17 9.29
N SER A 1249 -16.98 -82.55 8.91
CA SER A 1249 -16.74 -83.74 8.07
C SER A 1249 -16.93 -85.10 8.76
N LYS A 1250 -17.34 -85.11 10.05
CA LYS A 1250 -17.87 -86.28 10.74
C LYS A 1250 -19.39 -86.26 10.81
N ILE A 1251 -20.01 -85.08 10.96
CA ILE A 1251 -21.46 -84.90 10.87
C ILE A 1251 -21.92 -85.29 9.46
N GLU A 1252 -21.29 -84.77 8.41
CA GLU A 1252 -21.58 -85.09 7.00
C GLU A 1252 -21.58 -86.61 6.75
N LYS A 1253 -20.56 -87.33 7.24
CA LYS A 1253 -20.46 -88.80 7.12
C LYS A 1253 -21.46 -89.57 7.97
N LEU A 1254 -21.95 -88.99 9.06
CA LEU A 1254 -23.00 -89.59 9.89
C LEU A 1254 -24.39 -89.32 9.29
N GLU A 1255 -24.58 -88.18 8.62
CA GLU A 1255 -25.78 -87.85 7.86
C GLU A 1255 -25.88 -88.72 6.59
N GLU A 1256 -24.78 -88.98 5.88
CA GLU A 1256 -24.72 -90.00 4.83
C GLU A 1256 -25.19 -91.37 5.36
N LEU A 1257 -24.64 -91.84 6.50
CA LEU A 1257 -24.97 -93.12 7.15
C LEU A 1257 -26.37 -93.19 7.83
N ILE A 1258 -27.13 -92.09 7.84
CA ILE A 1258 -28.50 -92.02 8.39
C ILE A 1258 -29.55 -91.88 7.27
N ASN A 1259 -29.12 -91.58 6.04
CA ASN A 1259 -29.97 -91.52 4.86
C ASN A 1259 -29.88 -92.78 3.95
N GLU A 1260 -29.17 -93.83 4.41
CA GLU A 1260 -29.21 -95.21 3.87
C GLU A 1260 -30.16 -96.12 4.69
#